data_AF-A0A1Q9CKG5-F1
#
_entry.id   AF-A0A1Q9CKG5-F1
#
_cell.length_a   1.000
_cell.length_b   1.000
_cell.length_c   1.000
_cell.angle_alpha   90.00
_cell.angle_beta   90.00
_cell.angle_gamma   90.00
#
_symmetry.space_group_name_H-M   'P 1'
#
loop_
_entity.id
_entity.type
_entity.pdbx_description
1 polymer ?
#
loop_
_entity_poly.entity_id
_entity_poly.type
_entity_poly.pdbx_seq_one_letter_code
_entity_poly.pdbx_strand_id
1 'polypeptide(L)'
;MLDRGCELPAEGRRVFTTTQDDQAAARVELYVGERPFCEGNRFLGMLELAPLPIPSYRSFLQLEVTVRVDAHGKISCTATEIESRALGEPYCRGEWHGDLSDFNPPPPPNPYTEVVLFSHALAKHLPVLLPTRTIRLPFGYSGRDIVIRQHQRREQERIGTGGVLWEAAIVLADFVARNSQQFAWQGKRVLELGAGTGLVAIALAFEGADVCATDGNPRVLDGAEANIKSAMPFPGRVVVEQFDWNSAEDLAKIQAAGPWGAIVGSDLVYPGNAGRKCVDSNVQMPPADQTLISLLSALANADTTVLLALKDRTGELQRFHDSVSRLGGWTVHQVCLQQMWDVHRWIKDEAQDPVIVMVVTVLMVAEKPSIAQTLADALSPGHKYTTRTGVSPACKVFEYEGDFYGQRAWFKVTSCAGHVYSIDFPPEYNNWDRVDPLTLFGAPTVKMEANPKLRMPKHFQTEAKGCAYLVLWLDCDREGENICYEVMDNAVPYLSSAGGQQQVWRAQFSSLAPVDLKRAMASLGSPNKDMSDSVDARAEMDLKLGCAFTRFQTKYFQGKYGDLDTNLVSYGPCQTPTLWFCVRRSDEINSFQPESYYTIDVAILKAGRDLDLQWDRGQVFDMPIASMFMNLIQDNARAVVTEISQKEDRMARPQALNTVAMLKMASTRLGLGPQQAMHMAERLYLDGYLTYPRTETNTYPKNFDLQGAVRAQAGHHTWGAYSQDLLSRGLAKAREGVDMGDHPPITPVRAASESQLGDAYRLYEMITRHFLATVSADCKFLRTRVNFDINGEGFSLSGRKVIDPGFTAIQRSGEMEDVVIPDFSRGEAVEVKKVSMGSHKTRPPPYLSESDLLSLMEKHGIGTDASMATHINNICERNYVKLADGRRLIPTQLGIALVHGYQMVDNELVIPKVRANMEKNCTLVAEGKADLMPVVQHCLRLFRDKFIYYVANVDLVDQLFETIFKSLEAAGRPLSRCGDCQRYLSVVDRKPVRMFCKTCNRIFKMPQNGQMKLYKELKCPLDNFELVFVSNKVGKSYPICPMCYDDPPFGAREEQGKHWNLDHPIYKKYRPAVMSCIADNCSGTLCLDVDSGPKWQIDCNVCLQQLAIFEDKAHKVKVTSDHCEECSSVLLEVVFGKGKSPLPDGQMEKKACLVCDEVFNAHTVSKTGKNFFRRNPGKGKGKGKGKKGKGKGKGMSEEDKAEQRGRELAKQKK
;
A
#
# COMPACT_ATOMS: atom_id res chain seq x y z
N MET A 1 10.26 3.21 8.95
CA MET A 1 9.62 4.32 9.70
C MET A 1 10.52 5.54 9.66
N LEU A 2 11.83 5.33 9.85
CA LEU A 2 12.87 6.18 9.30
C LEU A 2 13.49 5.45 8.10
N ASP A 3 13.93 6.20 7.09
CA ASP A 3 14.50 5.66 5.86
C ASP A 3 16.03 5.86 5.83
N ARG A 4 16.74 5.02 5.07
CA ARG A 4 18.20 5.07 4.97
C ARG A 4 18.67 6.41 4.40
N GLY A 5 19.62 7.06 5.07
CA GLY A 5 20.15 8.37 4.65
C GLY A 5 19.39 9.59 5.19
N CYS A 6 18.45 9.41 6.13
CA CYS A 6 17.92 10.56 6.89
C CYS A 6 19.02 11.22 7.74
N GLU A 7 19.03 12.55 7.77
CA GLU A 7 19.89 13.32 8.68
C GLU A 7 19.39 13.18 10.12
N LEU A 8 20.31 13.03 11.08
CA LEU A 8 19.97 12.93 12.50
C LEU A 8 20.08 14.32 13.17
N PRO A 9 19.14 14.68 14.07
CA PRO A 9 18.07 13.85 14.62
C PRO A 9 16.86 13.67 13.68
N ALA A 10 16.31 12.46 13.64
CA ALA A 10 15.18 12.09 12.78
C ALA A 10 13.97 11.57 13.59
N GLU A 11 12.76 11.84 13.11
CA GLU A 11 11.49 11.36 13.71
C GLU A 11 10.57 10.76 12.64
N GLY A 12 10.06 9.56 12.88
CA GLY A 12 9.04 8.92 12.06
C GLY A 12 7.82 8.57 12.92
N ARG A 13 6.61 8.91 12.46
CA ARG A 13 5.34 8.56 13.13
C ARG A 13 4.46 7.70 12.24
N ARG A 14 3.71 6.78 12.86
CA ARG A 14 2.71 5.97 12.17
C ARG A 14 1.61 5.56 13.14
N VAL A 15 0.36 5.74 12.71
CA VAL A 15 -0.80 5.29 13.49
C VAL A 15 -1.12 3.85 13.14
N PHE A 16 -1.18 3.01 14.17
CA PHE A 16 -1.62 1.63 14.13
C PHE A 16 -3.02 1.52 14.74
N THR A 17 -3.63 0.35 14.61
CA THR A 17 -5.03 0.09 14.93
C THR A 17 -5.09 -1.29 15.57
N THR A 18 -5.79 -1.47 16.70
CA THR A 18 -5.89 -2.79 17.35
C THR A 18 -6.54 -3.81 16.43
N THR A 19 -6.20 -5.09 16.61
CA THR A 19 -6.69 -6.17 15.73
C THR A 19 -8.07 -6.68 16.11
N GLN A 20 -8.53 -6.38 17.32
CA GLN A 20 -9.82 -6.77 17.89
C GLN A 20 -10.37 -5.63 18.77
N ASP A 21 -11.69 -5.60 18.94
CA ASP A 21 -12.35 -4.85 20.02
C ASP A 21 -11.87 -5.38 21.38
N ASP A 22 -11.82 -4.52 22.40
CA ASP A 22 -11.46 -4.85 23.80
C ASP A 22 -10.09 -5.57 23.99
N GLN A 23 -9.18 -5.41 23.03
CA GLN A 23 -7.83 -6.00 23.08
C GLN A 23 -7.06 -5.51 24.32
N ALA A 24 -6.81 -6.39 25.29
CA ALA A 24 -6.24 -5.99 26.59
C ALA A 24 -4.79 -5.46 26.53
N ALA A 25 -4.01 -5.83 25.51
CA ALA A 25 -2.63 -5.39 25.33
C ALA A 25 -2.23 -5.31 23.85
N ALA A 26 -1.38 -4.34 23.48
CA ALA A 26 -0.75 -4.27 22.16
C ALA A 26 0.77 -4.39 22.26
N ARG A 27 1.38 -5.19 21.38
CA ARG A 27 2.83 -5.35 21.25
C ARG A 27 3.31 -4.65 19.99
N VAL A 28 4.33 -3.80 20.11
CA VAL A 28 4.99 -3.11 19.00
C VAL A 28 6.43 -3.61 18.92
N GLU A 29 6.78 -4.23 17.80
CA GLU A 29 8.12 -4.76 17.52
C GLU A 29 8.89 -3.84 16.57
N LEU A 30 10.17 -3.64 16.87
CA LEU A 30 11.05 -2.74 16.14
C LEU A 30 12.14 -3.53 15.43
N TYR A 31 12.40 -3.18 14.17
CA TYR A 31 13.39 -3.84 13.32
C TYR A 31 14.21 -2.79 12.57
N VAL A 32 15.48 -3.09 12.33
CA VAL A 32 16.38 -2.36 11.44
C VAL A 32 16.83 -3.26 10.30
N GLY A 33 16.92 -2.70 9.10
CA GLY A 33 17.38 -3.40 7.91
C GLY A 33 17.21 -2.53 6.67
N GLU A 34 17.67 -3.02 5.52
CA GLU A 34 17.71 -2.22 4.30
C GLU A 34 16.33 -2.07 3.62
N ARG A 35 15.39 -2.98 3.90
CA ARG A 35 14.09 -3.09 3.20
C ARG A 35 12.97 -3.56 4.16
N PRO A 36 11.73 -3.02 4.08
CA PRO A 36 10.58 -3.56 4.81
C PRO A 36 10.34 -5.06 4.53
N PHE A 37 9.88 -5.81 5.53
CA PHE A 37 9.50 -7.23 5.40
C PHE A 37 10.56 -8.13 4.71
N CYS A 38 11.84 -7.93 5.04
CA CYS A 38 12.96 -8.76 4.58
C CYS A 38 13.43 -9.72 5.69
N GLU A 39 13.86 -10.93 5.35
CA GLU A 39 14.36 -11.91 6.33
C GLU A 39 15.66 -11.43 7.03
N GLY A 40 16.46 -10.62 6.34
CA GLY A 40 17.67 -9.99 6.90
C GLY A 40 17.41 -8.86 7.91
N ASN A 41 16.15 -8.52 8.22
CA ASN A 41 15.83 -7.44 9.16
C ASN A 41 16.11 -7.86 10.61
N ARG A 42 17.04 -7.14 11.26
CA ARG A 42 17.44 -7.39 12.64
C ARG A 42 16.43 -6.79 13.61
N PHE A 43 15.93 -7.60 14.53
CA PHE A 43 15.11 -7.13 15.66
C PHE A 43 15.93 -6.20 16.56
N LEU A 44 15.39 -5.01 16.84
CA LEU A 44 15.94 -4.01 17.75
C LEU A 44 15.41 -4.18 19.17
N GLY A 45 14.10 -4.45 19.30
CA GLY A 45 13.41 -4.50 20.58
C GLY A 45 11.90 -4.46 20.42
N MET A 46 11.19 -4.53 21.54
CA MET A 46 9.74 -4.43 21.58
C MET A 46 9.28 -3.58 22.77
N LEU A 47 8.10 -2.99 22.63
CA LEU A 47 7.34 -2.42 23.73
C LEU A 47 5.94 -3.05 23.77
N GLU A 48 5.37 -3.10 24.97
CA GLU A 48 4.03 -3.60 25.21
C GLU A 48 3.21 -2.49 25.90
N LEU A 49 2.02 -2.24 25.39
CA LEU A 49 1.04 -1.35 26.00
C LEU A 49 -0.02 -2.22 26.67
N ALA A 50 0.02 -2.32 28.00
CA ALA A 50 -0.94 -3.07 28.78
C ALA A 50 -1.18 -2.37 30.13
N PRO A 51 -2.44 -2.24 30.61
CA PRO A 51 -3.67 -2.51 29.87
C PRO A 51 -3.97 -1.41 28.84
N LEU A 52 -4.56 -1.77 27.71
CA LEU A 52 -5.21 -0.81 26.82
C LEU A 52 -6.59 -0.40 27.38
N PRO A 53 -7.07 0.82 27.08
CA PRO A 53 -8.44 1.19 27.38
C PRO A 53 -9.42 0.41 26.51
N ILE A 54 -10.55 0.04 27.11
CA ILE A 54 -11.76 -0.35 26.39
C ILE A 54 -12.34 0.94 25.78
N PRO A 55 -12.43 1.07 24.45
CA PRO A 55 -12.97 2.28 23.83
C PRO A 55 -14.48 2.41 24.10
N SER A 56 -14.97 3.65 24.20
CA SER A 56 -16.39 3.93 24.52
C SER A 56 -17.35 3.71 23.33
N TYR A 57 -16.82 3.39 22.16
CA TYR A 57 -17.52 3.07 20.93
C TYR A 57 -16.84 1.84 20.29
N ARG A 58 -17.49 1.18 19.32
CA ARG A 58 -16.84 0.15 18.50
C ARG A 58 -15.87 0.76 17.49
N SER A 59 -14.81 1.38 17.99
CA SER A 59 -13.64 1.83 17.25
C SER A 59 -12.44 1.01 17.70
N PHE A 60 -11.71 0.47 16.73
CA PHE A 60 -10.39 -0.10 17.01
C PHE A 60 -9.47 1.01 17.53
N LEU A 61 -8.82 0.73 18.67
CA LEU A 61 -8.00 1.71 19.35
C LEU A 61 -6.84 2.16 18.46
N GLN A 62 -6.70 3.48 18.29
CA GLN A 62 -5.60 4.04 17.51
C GLN A 62 -4.37 4.29 18.36
N LEU A 63 -3.24 3.73 17.92
CA LEU A 63 -1.94 3.84 18.60
C LEU A 63 -0.97 4.62 17.71
N GLU A 64 -0.61 5.84 18.10
CA GLU A 64 0.47 6.60 17.46
C GLU A 64 1.80 6.03 17.95
N VAL A 65 2.48 5.28 17.08
CA VAL A 65 3.86 4.86 17.29
C VAL A 65 4.77 5.92 16.69
N THR A 66 5.69 6.45 17.48
CA THR A 66 6.69 7.45 17.11
C THR A 66 8.07 6.90 17.41
N VAL A 67 8.91 6.78 16.38
CA VAL A 67 10.32 6.41 16.51
C VAL A 67 11.15 7.67 16.28
N ARG A 68 11.95 8.06 17.27
CA ARG A 68 12.96 9.11 17.17
C ARG A 68 14.33 8.49 17.22
N VAL A 69 15.27 9.08 16.48
CA VAL A 69 16.70 8.85 16.62
C VAL A 69 17.36 10.20 16.84
N ASP A 70 18.09 10.37 17.94
CA ASP A 70 18.77 11.63 18.24
C ASP A 70 20.09 11.80 17.45
N ALA A 71 20.74 12.95 17.60
CA ALA A 71 22.02 13.26 16.93
C ALA A 71 23.20 12.37 17.41
N HIS A 72 23.01 11.57 18.46
CA HIS A 72 23.99 10.62 18.97
C HIS A 72 23.66 9.16 18.60
N GLY A 73 22.56 8.93 17.87
CA GLY A 73 22.12 7.60 17.45
C GLY A 73 21.18 6.91 18.45
N LYS A 74 20.75 7.56 19.53
CA LYS A 74 19.82 6.95 20.50
C LYS A 74 18.42 6.87 19.92
N ILE A 75 17.87 5.66 19.91
CA ILE A 75 16.51 5.38 19.47
C ILE A 75 15.58 5.48 20.68
N SER A 76 14.55 6.31 20.59
CA SER A 76 13.39 6.25 21.48
C SER A 76 12.14 5.93 20.67
N CYS A 77 11.45 4.84 21.02
CA CYS A 77 10.14 4.51 20.47
C CYS A 77 9.07 4.75 21.53
N THR A 78 8.10 5.62 21.24
CA THR A 78 6.89 5.79 22.03
C THR A 78 5.69 5.25 21.28
N ALA A 79 4.79 4.59 21.98
CA ALA A 79 3.48 4.25 21.47
C ALA A 79 2.43 4.84 22.40
N THR A 80 1.48 5.59 21.85
CA THR A 80 0.50 6.35 22.65
C THR A 80 -0.89 6.24 22.02
N GLU A 81 -1.90 6.00 22.85
CA GLU A 81 -3.30 5.99 22.45
C GLU A 81 -3.80 7.42 22.09
N ILE A 82 -4.63 7.56 21.03
CA ILE A 82 -4.94 8.87 20.40
C ILE A 82 -6.36 9.39 20.68
N GLU A 83 -7.37 8.52 20.80
CA GLU A 83 -8.79 8.89 20.90
C GLU A 83 -9.11 9.71 22.18
N SER A 84 -8.31 9.57 23.24
CA SER A 84 -8.44 10.32 24.50
C SER A 84 -7.98 11.79 24.48
N ARG A 85 -7.43 12.32 23.36
CA ARG A 85 -6.85 13.69 23.29
C ARG A 85 -7.80 14.85 23.62
N ALA A 86 -9.11 14.62 23.77
CA ALA A 86 -10.07 15.61 24.26
C ALA A 86 -10.04 15.83 25.81
N LEU A 87 -9.37 14.95 26.58
CA LEU A 87 -9.38 14.95 28.05
C LEU A 87 -8.06 15.41 28.69
N GLY A 88 -7.05 15.77 27.90
CA GLY A 88 -5.81 16.41 28.37
C GLY A 88 -4.59 15.49 28.53
N GLU A 89 -4.77 14.19 28.78
CA GLU A 89 -3.69 13.20 28.84
C GLU A 89 -4.09 11.86 28.18
N PRO A 90 -3.13 11.12 27.59
CA PRO A 90 -3.40 9.83 26.95
C PRO A 90 -3.61 8.71 28.00
N TYR A 91 -4.56 7.80 27.76
CA TYR A 91 -4.89 6.74 28.73
C TYR A 91 -3.76 5.74 28.95
N CYS A 92 -3.08 5.33 27.87
CA CYS A 92 -1.92 4.44 27.95
C CYS A 92 -0.79 4.92 27.03
N ARG A 93 0.44 4.78 27.52
CA ARG A 93 1.67 5.06 26.77
C ARG A 93 2.72 4.00 27.10
N GLY A 94 3.25 3.36 26.07
CA GLY A 94 4.47 2.56 26.14
C GLY A 94 5.66 3.36 25.64
N GLU A 95 6.84 3.10 26.19
CA GLU A 95 8.09 3.70 25.73
C GLU A 95 9.23 2.67 25.82
N TRP A 96 10.09 2.66 24.82
CA TRP A 96 11.30 1.83 24.74
C TRP A 96 12.46 2.67 24.23
N HIS A 97 13.65 2.45 24.77
CA HIS A 97 14.87 3.15 24.41
C HIS A 97 15.97 2.15 24.07
N GLY A 98 16.82 2.50 23.10
CA GLY A 98 18.00 1.76 22.69
C GLY A 98 19.03 2.68 22.04
N ASP A 99 20.17 2.15 21.64
CA ASP A 99 21.27 2.94 21.05
C ASP A 99 21.72 2.30 19.72
N LEU A 100 21.89 3.11 18.66
CA LEU A 100 22.48 2.64 17.40
C LEU A 100 24.00 2.47 17.50
N SER A 101 24.68 3.09 18.47
CA SER A 101 26.14 2.96 18.60
C SER A 101 26.59 1.54 19.00
N ASP A 102 25.70 0.75 19.61
CA ASP A 102 25.89 -0.69 19.84
C ASP A 102 25.83 -1.52 18.53
N PHE A 103 25.52 -0.89 17.40
CA PHE A 103 25.22 -1.51 16.10
C PHE A 103 26.02 -0.83 14.96
N ASN A 104 27.34 -0.93 15.04
CA ASN A 104 28.30 -0.14 14.25
C ASN A 104 28.30 -0.43 12.72
N PRO A 105 28.07 0.56 11.83
CA PRO A 105 28.31 0.47 10.38
C PRO A 105 29.63 1.15 9.96
N PRO A 106 30.41 0.60 9.00
CA PRO A 106 31.69 1.17 8.60
C PRO A 106 31.59 2.33 7.56
N PRO A 107 32.43 3.38 7.64
CA PRO A 107 32.56 4.45 6.64
C PRO A 107 33.72 4.20 5.63
N PRO A 108 33.77 4.89 4.46
CA PRO A 108 34.78 4.70 3.41
C PRO A 108 35.89 5.79 3.34
N PRO A 109 37.13 5.45 2.90
CA PRO A 109 38.13 6.43 2.44
C PRO A 109 38.87 6.08 1.11
N ASN A 110 39.60 7.05 0.54
CA ASN A 110 40.44 7.02 -0.69
C ASN A 110 41.29 8.34 -0.74
N PRO A 111 42.36 8.58 -1.53
CA PRO A 111 43.41 7.73 -2.18
C PRO A 111 44.81 7.91 -1.50
N TYR A 112 46.02 7.57 -1.99
CA TYR A 112 46.57 7.20 -3.33
C TYR A 112 47.69 6.13 -3.28
N THR A 113 47.48 4.94 -3.87
CA THR A 113 48.42 4.20 -4.76
C THR A 113 47.90 2.79 -4.96
N GLU A 114 47.64 2.46 -6.22
CA GLU A 114 47.14 1.15 -6.64
C GLU A 114 48.19 0.06 -6.43
N VAL A 115 48.08 -0.63 -5.30
CA VAL A 115 48.26 -2.07 -5.30
C VAL A 115 46.92 -2.66 -5.74
N VAL A 116 46.89 -3.34 -6.88
CA VAL A 116 45.72 -4.11 -7.31
C VAL A 116 45.92 -5.55 -6.90
N LEU A 117 45.04 -6.06 -6.04
CA LEU A 117 45.05 -7.44 -5.56
C LEU A 117 43.86 -8.21 -6.15
N PHE A 118 44.14 -9.13 -7.06
CA PHE A 118 43.14 -10.08 -7.54
C PHE A 118 43.05 -11.26 -6.58
N SER A 119 41.82 -11.60 -6.15
CA SER A 119 41.52 -12.77 -5.32
C SER A 119 40.61 -13.73 -6.07
N HIS A 120 41.00 -15.01 -6.15
CA HIS A 120 40.12 -16.06 -6.66
C HIS A 120 39.64 -16.97 -5.53
N ALA A 121 38.43 -16.71 -5.03
CA ALA A 121 37.82 -17.40 -3.90
C ALA A 121 36.70 -18.38 -4.31
N LEU A 122 37.01 -19.40 -5.11
CA LEU A 122 36.14 -20.58 -5.31
C LEU A 122 36.88 -21.75 -6.00
N ALA A 123 37.50 -22.65 -5.22
CA ALA A 123 38.10 -23.87 -5.78
C ALA A 123 38.13 -25.05 -4.77
N LYS A 124 36.97 -25.64 -4.47
CA LYS A 124 36.91 -27.07 -4.12
C LYS A 124 36.53 -27.85 -5.38
N HIS A 125 37.22 -28.98 -5.59
CA HIS A 125 37.10 -29.91 -6.72
C HIS A 125 37.74 -29.47 -8.04
N LEU A 126 39.00 -29.89 -8.23
CA LEU A 126 39.57 -30.20 -9.55
C LEU A 126 40.74 -31.20 -9.39
N PRO A 127 40.50 -32.51 -9.57
CA PRO A 127 41.54 -33.48 -9.86
C PRO A 127 41.78 -33.58 -11.39
N VAL A 128 42.79 -34.39 -11.75
CA VAL A 128 43.15 -34.89 -13.10
C VAL A 128 44.13 -34.04 -13.91
N LEU A 129 45.32 -34.63 -14.10
CA LEU A 129 46.36 -34.28 -15.06
C LEU A 129 45.95 -34.69 -16.48
N LEU A 130 46.26 -33.87 -17.49
CA LEU A 130 46.22 -34.24 -18.92
C LEU A 130 47.38 -33.55 -19.69
N PRO A 131 47.78 -34.03 -20.89
CA PRO A 131 49.14 -33.82 -21.42
C PRO A 131 49.43 -32.40 -21.90
N THR A 132 50.71 -32.12 -22.19
CA THR A 132 51.29 -30.84 -22.69
C THR A 132 50.30 -30.07 -23.56
N ARG A 133 49.61 -29.11 -22.94
CA ARG A 133 48.55 -28.33 -23.57
C ARG A 133 49.16 -27.05 -24.12
N THR A 134 48.98 -26.81 -25.42
CA THR A 134 49.17 -25.49 -26.02
C THR A 134 47.93 -24.67 -25.67
N ILE A 135 48.12 -23.51 -25.05
CA ILE A 135 47.04 -22.56 -24.75
C ILE A 135 47.23 -21.37 -25.69
N ARG A 136 46.20 -21.06 -26.50
CA ARG A 136 46.14 -19.88 -27.37
C ARG A 136 45.31 -18.81 -26.68
N LEU A 137 45.80 -17.58 -26.53
CA LEU A 137 45.03 -16.51 -25.88
C LEU A 137 44.46 -15.55 -26.96
N PRO A 138 43.13 -15.34 -27.05
CA PRO A 138 42.48 -14.56 -28.11
C PRO A 138 42.51 -13.04 -27.88
N PHE A 139 43.16 -12.58 -26.82
CA PHE A 139 43.42 -11.16 -26.60
C PHE A 139 44.45 -10.71 -27.65
N GLY A 140 43.99 -10.04 -28.69
CA GLY A 140 44.78 -9.81 -29.90
C GLY A 140 45.90 -8.79 -29.76
N TYR A 141 47.06 -9.20 -29.22
CA TYR A 141 48.29 -8.40 -29.22
C TYR A 141 48.76 -8.17 -30.66
N SER A 142 48.47 -7.00 -31.24
CA SER A 142 48.67 -6.71 -32.67
C SER A 142 48.09 -7.78 -33.61
N GLY A 143 47.01 -8.45 -33.19
CA GLY A 143 46.29 -9.46 -33.98
C GLY A 143 46.92 -10.87 -34.04
N ARG A 144 47.66 -11.31 -33.01
CA ARG A 144 48.26 -12.66 -32.96
C ARG A 144 47.87 -13.44 -31.69
N ASP A 145 47.60 -14.73 -31.85
CA ASP A 145 47.42 -15.69 -30.74
C ASP A 145 48.77 -15.91 -30.02
N ILE A 146 48.81 -15.72 -28.69
CA ILE A 146 49.96 -16.16 -27.88
C ILE A 146 49.83 -17.66 -27.58
N VAL A 147 50.89 -18.43 -27.88
CA VAL A 147 51.00 -19.86 -27.58
C VAL A 147 51.92 -20.09 -26.38
N ILE A 148 51.36 -20.56 -25.25
CA ILE A 148 52.13 -20.97 -24.08
C ILE A 148 52.25 -22.50 -23.99
N ARG A 149 53.45 -22.99 -23.71
CA ARG A 149 53.75 -24.40 -23.39
C ARG A 149 54.00 -24.54 -21.89
N GLN A 150 53.52 -25.65 -21.31
CA GLN A 150 53.68 -25.98 -19.89
C GLN A 150 54.16 -27.42 -19.68
N HIS A 151 54.91 -27.67 -18.60
CA HIS A 151 55.53 -28.96 -18.30
C HIS A 151 54.54 -30.01 -17.80
N GLN A 152 54.77 -31.27 -18.21
CA GLN A 152 54.13 -32.44 -17.59
C GLN A 152 54.94 -32.89 -16.37
N ARG A 153 54.26 -33.27 -15.27
CA ARG A 153 54.91 -33.96 -14.15
C ARG A 153 55.31 -35.39 -14.57
N ARG A 154 56.60 -35.61 -14.82
CA ARG A 154 57.24 -36.92 -14.59
C ARG A 154 58.04 -36.80 -13.28
N GLU A 155 57.92 -37.78 -12.39
CA GLU A 155 58.38 -37.70 -10.98
C GLU A 155 59.91 -37.59 -10.79
N GLN A 156 60.69 -37.52 -11.87
CA GLN A 156 62.16 -37.49 -11.84
C GLN A 156 62.77 -36.10 -12.14
N GLU A 157 61.98 -35.10 -12.57
CA GLU A 157 62.48 -33.75 -12.83
C GLU A 157 61.95 -32.73 -11.82
N ARG A 158 62.86 -32.08 -11.09
CA ARG A 158 62.58 -31.15 -9.97
C ARG A 158 62.07 -29.76 -10.41
N ILE A 159 61.09 -29.71 -11.32
CA ILE A 159 60.52 -28.46 -11.87
C ILE A 159 59.36 -27.92 -11.01
N GLY A 160 58.73 -28.77 -10.19
CA GLY A 160 57.68 -28.35 -9.25
C GLY A 160 56.40 -27.85 -9.95
N THR A 161 55.72 -26.88 -9.34
CA THR A 161 54.52 -26.22 -9.91
C THR A 161 54.84 -24.98 -10.74
N GLY A 162 56.08 -24.49 -10.75
CA GLY A 162 56.47 -23.28 -11.50
C GLY A 162 56.37 -23.45 -13.02
N GLY A 163 56.59 -24.66 -13.54
CA GLY A 163 56.47 -24.97 -14.97
C GLY A 163 55.04 -25.17 -15.50
N VAL A 164 54.00 -24.83 -14.72
CA VAL A 164 52.58 -24.93 -15.09
C VAL A 164 52.03 -23.52 -15.31
N LEU A 165 51.04 -23.32 -16.18
CA LEU A 165 50.38 -22.01 -16.31
C LEU A 165 49.31 -21.86 -15.21
N TRP A 166 49.35 -20.72 -14.50
CA TRP A 166 48.46 -20.44 -13.37
C TRP A 166 47.36 -19.46 -13.76
N GLU A 167 46.17 -19.62 -13.18
CA GLU A 167 45.00 -18.76 -13.45
C GLU A 167 45.30 -17.28 -13.17
N ALA A 168 46.07 -17.01 -12.11
CA ALA A 168 46.51 -15.66 -11.76
C ALA A 168 47.40 -15.01 -12.84
N ALA A 169 48.24 -15.78 -13.53
CA ALA A 169 49.10 -15.28 -14.61
C ALA A 169 48.26 -14.86 -15.84
N ILE A 170 47.21 -15.63 -16.14
CA ILE A 170 46.28 -15.32 -17.24
C ILE A 170 45.50 -14.03 -16.93
N VAL A 171 44.98 -13.90 -15.70
CA VAL A 171 44.27 -12.70 -15.22
C VAL A 171 45.16 -11.47 -15.26
N LEU A 172 46.41 -11.58 -14.80
CA LEU A 172 47.35 -10.47 -14.78
C LEU A 172 47.78 -10.04 -16.19
N ALA A 173 47.97 -10.99 -17.11
CA ALA A 173 48.27 -10.69 -18.51
C ALA A 173 47.13 -9.98 -19.24
N ASP A 174 45.88 -10.44 -19.09
CA ASP A 174 44.69 -9.78 -19.65
C ASP A 174 44.49 -8.36 -19.05
N PHE A 175 44.70 -8.19 -17.75
CA PHE A 175 44.64 -6.89 -17.10
C PHE A 175 45.70 -5.91 -17.63
N VAL A 176 46.95 -6.37 -17.79
CA VAL A 176 48.05 -5.57 -18.37
C VAL A 176 47.70 -5.07 -19.76
N ALA A 177 47.13 -5.94 -20.61
CA ALA A 177 46.76 -5.64 -21.98
C ALA A 177 45.62 -4.61 -22.07
N ARG A 178 44.53 -4.84 -21.34
CA ARG A 178 43.34 -3.94 -21.38
C ARG A 178 43.62 -2.54 -20.85
N ASN A 179 44.57 -2.40 -19.93
CA ASN A 179 44.90 -1.15 -19.26
C ASN A 179 46.24 -0.58 -19.73
N SER A 180 46.72 -0.95 -20.92
CA SER A 180 48.05 -0.54 -21.39
C SER A 180 48.23 0.99 -21.54
N GLN A 181 47.15 1.69 -21.90
CA GLN A 181 47.11 3.16 -21.91
C GLN A 181 47.17 3.78 -20.51
N GLN A 182 46.62 3.13 -19.47
CA GLN A 182 46.65 3.63 -18.08
C GLN A 182 48.06 3.55 -17.50
N PHE A 183 48.77 2.44 -17.75
CA PHE A 183 50.07 2.18 -17.10
C PHE A 183 51.30 2.61 -17.91
N ALA A 184 51.11 2.97 -19.19
CA ALA A 184 52.14 3.45 -20.13
C ALA A 184 53.36 2.51 -20.20
N TRP A 185 53.12 1.25 -20.61
CA TRP A 185 54.14 0.19 -20.61
C TRP A 185 55.33 0.41 -21.56
N GLN A 186 55.15 1.17 -22.64
CA GLN A 186 56.18 1.39 -23.67
C GLN A 186 57.48 1.96 -23.08
N GLY A 187 58.57 1.18 -23.11
CA GLY A 187 59.87 1.53 -22.54
C GLY A 187 59.93 1.52 -21.00
N LYS A 188 58.84 1.16 -20.32
CA LYS A 188 58.79 1.05 -18.85
C LYS A 188 59.58 -0.18 -18.41
N ARG A 189 60.49 -0.01 -17.44
CA ARG A 189 61.24 -1.14 -16.86
C ARG A 189 60.40 -1.86 -15.82
N VAL A 190 60.18 -3.15 -16.01
CA VAL A 190 59.30 -3.97 -15.17
C VAL A 190 60.07 -5.16 -14.60
N LEU A 191 59.90 -5.43 -13.31
CA LEU A 191 60.36 -6.66 -12.67
C LEU A 191 59.18 -7.62 -12.51
N GLU A 192 59.24 -8.80 -13.12
CA GLU A 192 58.30 -9.89 -12.83
C GLU A 192 58.92 -10.84 -11.81
N LEU A 193 58.26 -10.96 -10.66
CA LEU A 193 58.57 -11.93 -9.63
C LEU A 193 57.84 -13.25 -9.93
N GLY A 194 58.56 -14.37 -9.95
CA GLY A 194 57.98 -15.71 -10.08
C GLY A 194 57.35 -15.96 -11.45
N ALA A 195 58.11 -15.70 -12.52
CA ALA A 195 57.61 -15.67 -13.90
C ALA A 195 56.99 -16.99 -14.41
N GLY A 196 57.35 -18.14 -13.81
CA GLY A 196 56.72 -19.43 -14.12
C GLY A 196 56.84 -19.84 -15.59
N THR A 197 55.76 -19.66 -16.36
CA THR A 197 55.74 -19.96 -17.81
C THR A 197 56.11 -18.77 -18.70
N GLY A 198 56.31 -17.58 -18.13
CA GLY A 198 56.68 -16.34 -18.83
C GLY A 198 55.52 -15.57 -19.48
N LEU A 199 54.26 -15.95 -19.23
CA LEU A 199 53.11 -15.33 -19.89
C LEU A 199 52.99 -13.81 -19.63
N VAL A 200 53.18 -13.35 -18.38
CA VAL A 200 52.99 -11.93 -18.04
C VAL A 200 54.11 -11.09 -18.65
N ALA A 201 55.37 -11.55 -18.60
CA ALA A 201 56.48 -10.93 -19.35
C ALA A 201 56.21 -10.80 -20.85
N ILE A 202 55.66 -11.84 -21.49
CA ILE A 202 55.31 -11.80 -22.92
C ILE A 202 54.24 -10.74 -23.17
N ALA A 203 53.18 -10.69 -22.36
CA ALA A 203 52.11 -9.68 -22.49
C ALA A 203 52.64 -8.25 -22.29
N LEU A 204 53.44 -8.01 -21.25
CA LEU A 204 54.10 -6.72 -20.99
C LEU A 204 55.03 -6.30 -22.14
N ALA A 205 55.77 -7.23 -22.72
CA ALA A 205 56.65 -6.95 -23.85
C ALA A 205 55.89 -6.74 -25.18
N PHE A 206 54.68 -7.28 -25.33
CA PHE A 206 53.78 -6.88 -26.42
C PHE A 206 53.31 -5.42 -26.29
N GLU A 207 53.11 -4.94 -25.06
CA GLU A 207 52.83 -3.53 -24.76
C GLU A 207 54.10 -2.65 -24.69
N GLY A 208 55.26 -3.19 -25.10
CA GLY A 208 56.49 -2.42 -25.29
C GLY A 208 57.39 -2.25 -24.05
N ALA A 209 57.13 -2.97 -22.96
CA ALA A 209 57.95 -2.90 -21.74
C ALA A 209 59.33 -3.56 -21.88
N ASP A 210 60.29 -3.18 -21.03
CA ASP A 210 61.56 -3.88 -20.83
C ASP A 210 61.48 -4.68 -19.51
N VAL A 211 61.23 -5.99 -19.64
CA VAL A 211 60.86 -6.88 -18.54
C VAL A 211 62.04 -7.72 -18.10
N CYS A 212 62.37 -7.67 -16.80
CA CYS A 212 63.21 -8.65 -16.14
C CYS A 212 62.30 -9.74 -15.54
N ALA A 213 62.21 -10.89 -16.21
CA ALA A 213 61.41 -12.04 -15.78
C ALA A 213 62.25 -12.94 -14.87
N THR A 214 61.82 -13.13 -13.62
CA THR A 214 62.64 -13.79 -12.60
C THR A 214 61.95 -14.98 -11.93
N ASP A 215 62.73 -16.01 -11.60
CA ASP A 215 62.30 -17.18 -10.82
C ASP A 215 63.52 -17.78 -10.09
N GLY A 216 63.29 -18.47 -8.98
CA GLY A 216 64.36 -19.13 -8.22
C GLY A 216 64.84 -20.44 -8.84
N ASN A 217 64.01 -21.09 -9.67
CA ASN A 217 64.34 -22.38 -10.28
C ASN A 217 64.80 -22.21 -11.74
N PRO A 218 66.08 -22.47 -12.07
CA PRO A 218 66.61 -22.27 -13.43
C PRO A 218 65.90 -23.13 -14.48
N ARG A 219 65.34 -24.30 -14.11
CA ARG A 219 64.56 -25.13 -15.04
C ARG A 219 63.18 -24.58 -15.38
N VAL A 220 62.62 -23.73 -14.52
CA VAL A 220 61.39 -23.00 -14.81
C VAL A 220 61.72 -21.88 -15.80
N LEU A 221 62.86 -21.22 -15.61
CA LEU A 221 63.38 -20.19 -16.52
C LEU A 221 63.71 -20.73 -17.92
N ASP A 222 64.29 -21.93 -18.05
CA ASP A 222 64.47 -22.60 -19.35
C ASP A 222 63.14 -22.71 -20.14
N GLY A 223 62.05 -23.05 -19.43
CA GLY A 223 60.70 -23.16 -20.00
C GLY A 223 60.09 -21.81 -20.36
N ALA A 224 60.24 -20.81 -19.48
CA ALA A 224 59.80 -19.44 -19.73
C ALA A 224 60.54 -18.84 -20.94
N GLU A 225 61.86 -19.00 -21.01
CA GLU A 225 62.68 -18.49 -22.12
C GLU A 225 62.31 -19.15 -23.45
N ALA A 226 61.97 -20.44 -23.46
CA ALA A 226 61.45 -21.13 -24.64
C ALA A 226 60.09 -20.58 -25.11
N ASN A 227 59.17 -20.27 -24.19
CA ASN A 227 57.90 -19.62 -24.52
C ASN A 227 58.12 -18.20 -25.05
N ILE A 228 58.95 -17.40 -24.38
CA ILE A 228 59.32 -16.03 -24.78
C ILE A 228 59.91 -16.02 -26.19
N LYS A 229 60.89 -16.89 -26.49
CA LYS A 229 61.47 -17.05 -27.83
C LYS A 229 60.44 -17.45 -28.88
N SER A 230 59.42 -18.24 -28.51
CA SER A 230 58.35 -18.64 -29.44
C SER A 230 57.31 -17.54 -29.71
N ALA A 231 57.18 -16.56 -28.81
CA ALA A 231 56.27 -15.42 -28.96
C ALA A 231 56.91 -14.20 -29.69
N MET A 232 58.23 -14.22 -29.89
CA MET A 232 58.94 -13.18 -30.65
C MET A 232 58.51 -13.15 -32.13
N PRO A 233 58.52 -11.98 -32.81
CA PRO A 233 58.92 -10.67 -32.29
C PRO A 233 57.75 -9.89 -31.65
N PHE A 234 58.08 -9.15 -30.59
CA PHE A 234 57.26 -8.15 -29.89
C PHE A 234 58.06 -6.83 -29.75
N PRO A 235 57.42 -5.66 -29.54
CA PRO A 235 58.09 -4.35 -29.52
C PRO A 235 58.93 -4.07 -28.26
N GLY A 236 58.66 -4.75 -27.15
CA GLY A 236 59.42 -4.66 -25.90
C GLY A 236 60.63 -5.59 -25.86
N ARG A 237 61.18 -5.78 -24.66
CA ARG A 237 62.28 -6.70 -24.38
C ARG A 237 61.93 -7.56 -23.18
N VAL A 238 62.34 -8.82 -23.21
CA VAL A 238 62.34 -9.69 -22.02
C VAL A 238 63.74 -10.23 -21.81
N VAL A 239 64.24 -10.11 -20.59
CA VAL A 239 65.45 -10.77 -20.09
C VAL A 239 65.03 -11.71 -18.98
N VAL A 240 65.61 -12.92 -18.96
CA VAL A 240 65.30 -13.95 -17.97
C VAL A 240 66.50 -14.09 -17.03
N GLU A 241 66.28 -13.91 -15.72
CA GLU A 241 67.34 -13.92 -14.69
C GLU A 241 66.94 -14.82 -13.52
N GLN A 242 67.90 -15.59 -12.98
CA GLN A 242 67.67 -16.35 -11.75
C GLN A 242 67.64 -15.40 -10.54
N PHE A 243 66.65 -15.59 -9.68
CA PHE A 243 66.44 -14.76 -8.49
C PHE A 243 65.86 -15.60 -7.33
N ASP A 244 66.70 -15.99 -6.36
CA ASP A 244 66.20 -16.52 -5.09
C ASP A 244 65.91 -15.37 -4.11
N TRP A 245 64.66 -15.23 -3.72
CA TRP A 245 64.17 -14.17 -2.82
C TRP A 245 64.79 -14.23 -1.41
N ASN A 246 65.46 -15.34 -1.08
CA ASN A 246 66.16 -15.55 0.20
C ASN A 246 67.68 -15.33 0.07
N SER A 247 68.20 -15.14 -1.15
CA SER A 247 69.61 -14.79 -1.40
C SER A 247 69.80 -13.28 -1.26
N ALA A 248 70.56 -12.86 -0.24
CA ALA A 248 70.90 -11.45 -0.06
C ALA A 248 71.80 -10.89 -1.18
N GLU A 249 72.58 -11.76 -1.84
CA GLU A 249 73.41 -11.41 -3.00
C GLU A 249 72.54 -11.15 -4.23
N ASP A 250 71.56 -12.03 -4.49
CA ASP A 250 70.59 -11.87 -5.56
C ASP A 250 69.71 -10.63 -5.34
N LEU A 251 69.29 -10.38 -4.10
CA LEU A 251 68.53 -9.18 -3.73
C LEU A 251 69.33 -7.91 -3.99
N ALA A 252 70.59 -7.86 -3.59
CA ALA A 252 71.48 -6.73 -3.88
C ALA A 252 71.68 -6.53 -5.40
N LYS A 253 71.80 -7.62 -6.17
CA LYS A 253 71.89 -7.59 -7.64
C LYS A 253 70.62 -7.02 -8.29
N ILE A 254 69.43 -7.48 -7.90
CA ILE A 254 68.14 -6.98 -8.45
C ILE A 254 67.82 -5.56 -7.97
N GLN A 255 68.23 -5.18 -6.76
CA GLN A 255 68.10 -3.81 -6.25
C GLN A 255 69.01 -2.85 -7.01
N ALA A 256 70.27 -3.23 -7.27
CA ALA A 256 71.21 -2.48 -8.11
C ALA A 256 70.79 -2.43 -9.59
N ALA A 257 70.02 -3.41 -10.06
CA ALA A 257 69.41 -3.40 -11.39
C ALA A 257 68.15 -2.52 -11.49
N GLY A 258 67.68 -1.90 -10.40
CA GLY A 258 66.62 -0.88 -10.41
C GLY A 258 67.08 0.49 -10.96
N PRO A 259 66.28 1.56 -10.79
CA PRO A 259 64.92 1.56 -10.27
C PRO A 259 63.92 0.89 -11.22
N TRP A 260 62.84 0.35 -10.65
CA TRP A 260 61.77 -0.33 -11.38
C TRP A 260 60.55 0.58 -11.51
N GLY A 261 60.05 0.76 -12.73
CA GLY A 261 58.83 1.53 -12.99
C GLY A 261 57.57 0.74 -12.64
N ALA A 262 57.65 -0.60 -12.66
CA ALA A 262 56.65 -1.47 -12.06
C ALA A 262 57.25 -2.77 -11.53
N ILE A 263 56.60 -3.38 -10.55
CA ILE A 263 56.85 -4.73 -10.07
C ILE A 263 55.54 -5.52 -10.21
N VAL A 264 55.61 -6.69 -10.85
CA VAL A 264 54.45 -7.56 -11.10
C VAL A 264 54.69 -8.98 -10.59
N GLY A 265 53.61 -9.71 -10.30
CA GLY A 265 53.74 -11.12 -9.90
C GLY A 265 52.40 -11.86 -9.82
N SER A 266 52.41 -13.16 -10.14
CA SER A 266 51.20 -14.00 -10.16
C SER A 266 51.37 -15.32 -9.40
N ASP A 267 50.47 -15.57 -8.43
CA ASP A 267 50.40 -16.75 -7.53
C ASP A 267 51.78 -17.20 -6.98
N LEU A 268 52.47 -16.21 -6.40
CA LEU A 268 53.83 -16.31 -5.87
C LEU A 268 53.95 -17.37 -4.76
N VAL A 269 54.81 -18.39 -4.95
CA VAL A 269 55.01 -19.49 -3.99
C VAL A 269 56.33 -19.37 -3.25
N TYR A 270 56.27 -19.05 -1.95
CA TYR A 270 57.43 -18.92 -1.08
C TYR A 270 57.90 -20.29 -0.56
N PRO A 271 59.22 -20.53 -0.42
CA PRO A 271 59.77 -21.81 0.04
C PRO A 271 59.36 -22.21 1.47
N GLY A 272 58.87 -21.26 2.30
CA GLY A 272 58.27 -21.56 3.61
C GLY A 272 57.05 -22.53 3.55
N ASN A 273 56.43 -22.69 2.38
CA ASN A 273 55.36 -23.68 2.15
C ASN A 273 55.82 -24.94 1.41
N ALA A 274 57.08 -25.01 0.97
CA ALA A 274 57.61 -26.04 0.08
C ALA A 274 58.38 -27.17 0.80
N GLY A 275 57.88 -27.64 1.96
CA GLY A 275 58.38 -28.90 2.54
C GLY A 275 58.33 -29.01 4.06
N ARG A 276 57.23 -29.55 4.61
CA ARG A 276 57.28 -30.21 5.94
C ARG A 276 58.04 -31.54 5.83
N LYS A 277 59.36 -31.49 5.65
CA LYS A 277 60.32 -32.62 5.80
C LYS A 277 61.77 -32.16 5.65
N CYS A 278 62.35 -31.56 6.70
CA CYS A 278 63.59 -32.00 7.35
C CYS A 278 64.10 -30.96 8.37
N VAL A 279 64.24 -31.44 9.61
CA VAL A 279 65.25 -31.08 10.63
C VAL A 279 66.09 -29.80 10.38
N ASP A 280 65.72 -28.71 11.03
CA ASP A 280 66.51 -28.24 12.19
C ASP A 280 65.70 -27.29 13.08
N SER A 281 65.76 -27.51 14.40
CA SER A 281 64.99 -26.75 15.38
C SER A 281 65.79 -25.57 15.92
N ASN A 282 65.47 -24.34 15.46
CA ASN A 282 65.45 -23.08 16.26
C ASN A 282 65.35 -21.78 15.43
N VAL A 283 65.14 -21.83 14.11
CA VAL A 283 64.82 -20.62 13.32
C VAL A 283 63.31 -20.56 13.05
N GLN A 284 62.63 -19.64 13.74
CA GLN A 284 61.23 -19.34 13.50
C GLN A 284 61.14 -18.40 12.29
N MET A 285 60.92 -18.96 11.09
CA MET A 285 60.69 -18.14 9.90
C MET A 285 59.41 -17.30 10.06
N PRO A 286 59.40 -16.05 9.58
CA PRO A 286 58.22 -15.21 9.63
C PRO A 286 57.10 -15.80 8.75
N PRO A 287 55.82 -15.44 8.99
CA PRO A 287 54.72 -15.86 8.13
C PRO A 287 54.93 -15.38 6.68
N ALA A 288 54.41 -16.15 5.73
CA ALA A 288 54.79 -16.06 4.31
C ALA A 288 54.45 -14.72 3.62
N ASP A 289 53.58 -13.91 4.23
CA ASP A 289 53.26 -12.54 3.85
C ASP A 289 54.41 -11.56 4.10
N GLN A 290 55.12 -11.69 5.22
CA GLN A 290 56.20 -10.76 5.62
C GLN A 290 57.42 -10.81 4.70
N THR A 291 57.74 -11.96 4.11
CA THR A 291 58.86 -12.08 3.17
C THR A 291 58.62 -11.28 1.88
N LEU A 292 57.43 -11.42 1.27
CA LEU A 292 57.07 -10.61 0.10
C LEU A 292 57.02 -9.12 0.44
N ILE A 293 56.44 -8.77 1.59
CA ILE A 293 56.33 -7.38 2.03
C ILE A 293 57.74 -6.76 2.21
N SER A 294 58.67 -7.50 2.80
CA SER A 294 60.07 -7.06 2.96
C SER A 294 60.79 -6.90 1.62
N LEU A 295 60.58 -7.84 0.69
CA LEU A 295 61.10 -7.81 -0.67
C LEU A 295 60.59 -6.59 -1.46
N LEU A 296 59.27 -6.35 -1.44
CA LEU A 296 58.68 -5.19 -2.10
C LEU A 296 59.16 -3.87 -1.46
N SER A 297 59.30 -3.82 -0.14
CA SER A 297 59.83 -2.65 0.57
C SER A 297 61.29 -2.35 0.24
N ALA A 298 62.07 -3.33 -0.22
CA ALA A 298 63.45 -3.15 -0.65
C ALA A 298 63.61 -2.76 -2.13
N LEU A 299 62.61 -3.08 -2.97
CA LEU A 299 62.67 -2.93 -4.43
C LEU A 299 61.77 -1.83 -5.01
N ALA A 300 60.66 -1.49 -4.34
CA ALA A 300 59.74 -0.45 -4.76
C ALA A 300 60.11 0.92 -4.16
N ASN A 301 59.77 1.99 -4.88
CA ASN A 301 59.81 3.36 -4.38
C ASN A 301 58.46 4.07 -4.65
N ALA A 302 58.35 5.36 -4.31
CA ALA A 302 57.10 6.12 -4.43
C ALA A 302 56.51 6.17 -5.86
N ASP A 303 57.34 6.01 -6.90
CA ASP A 303 56.95 6.05 -8.31
C ASP A 303 56.76 4.63 -8.92
N THR A 304 56.95 3.56 -8.14
CA THR A 304 56.84 2.17 -8.59
C THR A 304 55.39 1.66 -8.54
N THR A 305 54.82 1.28 -9.69
CA THR A 305 53.52 0.58 -9.73
C THR A 305 53.65 -0.87 -9.26
N VAL A 306 52.76 -1.40 -8.41
CA VAL A 306 52.80 -2.80 -7.95
C VAL A 306 51.50 -3.54 -8.29
N LEU A 307 51.57 -4.57 -9.13
CA LEU A 307 50.41 -5.37 -9.56
C LEU A 307 50.57 -6.85 -9.17
N LEU A 308 49.67 -7.38 -8.34
CA LEU A 308 49.77 -8.75 -7.85
C LEU A 308 48.45 -9.52 -8.02
N ALA A 309 48.50 -10.66 -8.69
CA ALA A 309 47.38 -11.59 -8.77
C ALA A 309 47.65 -12.79 -7.87
N LEU A 310 46.83 -13.02 -6.84
CA LEU A 310 47.09 -14.03 -5.81
C LEU A 310 45.88 -14.97 -5.62
N LYS A 311 46.14 -16.25 -5.38
CA LYS A 311 45.07 -17.23 -5.13
C LYS A 311 44.82 -17.37 -3.64
N ASP A 312 43.59 -17.12 -3.21
CA ASP A 312 43.23 -17.29 -1.80
C ASP A 312 43.10 -18.77 -1.45
N ARG A 313 44.07 -19.27 -0.68
CA ARG A 313 44.18 -20.69 -0.30
C ARG A 313 43.67 -20.98 1.11
N THR A 314 43.46 -19.95 1.94
CA THR A 314 43.22 -20.08 3.38
C THR A 314 42.22 -19.08 3.96
N GLY A 315 41.70 -18.12 3.19
CA GLY A 315 40.91 -17.00 3.69
C GLY A 315 41.77 -15.85 4.26
N GLU A 316 43.08 -15.87 3.99
CA GLU A 316 44.05 -14.94 4.59
C GLU A 316 44.42 -13.78 3.66
N LEU A 317 43.90 -13.75 2.42
CA LEU A 317 44.21 -12.67 1.47
C LEU A 317 43.79 -11.29 1.99
N GLN A 318 42.73 -11.23 2.81
CA GLN A 318 42.32 -10.00 3.49
C GLN A 318 43.40 -9.50 4.48
N ARG A 319 44.08 -10.39 5.20
CA ARG A 319 45.18 -9.98 6.10
C ARG A 319 46.39 -9.46 5.34
N PHE A 320 46.67 -10.02 4.15
CA PHE A 320 47.73 -9.54 3.28
C PHE A 320 47.41 -8.15 2.72
N HIS A 321 46.19 -7.96 2.18
CA HIS A 321 45.63 -6.66 1.80
C HIS A 321 45.77 -5.63 2.92
N ASP A 322 45.33 -5.98 4.13
CA ASP A 322 45.34 -5.10 5.30
C ASP A 322 46.76 -4.84 5.85
N SER A 323 47.75 -5.67 5.51
CA SER A 323 49.15 -5.50 5.93
C SER A 323 49.94 -4.63 4.96
N VAL A 324 49.72 -4.81 3.65
CA VAL A 324 50.26 -3.91 2.61
C VAL A 324 49.69 -2.49 2.77
N SER A 325 48.40 -2.38 3.10
CA SER A 325 47.72 -1.10 3.37
C SER A 325 48.32 -0.30 4.54
N ARG A 326 49.08 -0.92 5.46
CA ARG A 326 49.67 -0.24 6.63
C ARG A 326 51.03 0.41 6.34
N LEU A 327 51.62 0.16 5.17
CA LEU A 327 52.94 0.68 4.80
C LEU A 327 52.85 2.08 4.18
N GLY A 328 52.25 3.02 4.90
CA GLY A 328 52.48 4.46 4.75
C GLY A 328 52.12 5.09 3.39
N GLY A 329 50.83 5.23 3.09
CA GLY A 329 50.34 6.25 2.15
C GLY A 329 49.52 5.77 0.95
N TRP A 330 49.41 4.46 0.73
CA TRP A 330 48.86 3.87 -0.49
C TRP A 330 47.34 3.59 -0.43
N THR A 331 46.72 3.12 -1.52
CA THR A 331 45.27 2.77 -1.59
C THR A 331 45.02 1.57 -2.49
N VAL A 332 44.62 0.48 -1.84
CA VAL A 332 44.43 -0.83 -2.47
C VAL A 332 43.02 -0.91 -3.07
N HIS A 333 42.92 -1.25 -4.36
CA HIS A 333 41.66 -1.44 -5.06
C HIS A 333 41.36 -2.93 -5.26
N GLN A 334 40.18 -3.38 -4.83
CA GLN A 334 39.70 -4.75 -5.02
C GLN A 334 38.72 -4.80 -6.21
N VAL A 335 39.08 -5.52 -7.28
CA VAL A 335 38.28 -5.59 -8.51
C VAL A 335 37.23 -6.70 -8.44
N CYS A 336 36.02 -6.41 -8.96
CA CYS A 336 34.87 -7.32 -8.88
C CYS A 336 34.97 -8.53 -9.83
N LEU A 337 34.55 -9.70 -9.37
CA LEU A 337 34.69 -11.02 -10.00
C LEU A 337 33.99 -11.22 -11.36
N GLN A 338 33.16 -10.26 -11.80
CA GLN A 338 32.21 -10.48 -12.89
C GLN A 338 32.87 -10.59 -14.28
N GLN A 339 34.10 -10.07 -14.46
CA GLN A 339 34.90 -10.27 -15.68
C GLN A 339 35.82 -11.51 -15.62
N MET A 340 36.04 -12.11 -14.44
CA MET A 340 36.94 -13.25 -14.26
C MET A 340 36.27 -14.60 -14.55
N TRP A 341 34.93 -14.68 -14.47
CA TRP A 341 34.17 -15.89 -14.78
C TRP A 341 34.30 -16.28 -16.25
N ASP A 342 34.30 -15.31 -17.16
CA ASP A 342 34.39 -15.55 -18.61
C ASP A 342 35.75 -16.16 -19.00
N VAL A 343 36.84 -15.69 -18.39
CA VAL A 343 38.20 -16.25 -18.61
C VAL A 343 38.31 -17.68 -18.07
N HIS A 344 37.77 -17.96 -16.87
CA HIS A 344 37.80 -19.32 -16.30
C HIS A 344 36.88 -20.31 -17.05
N ARG A 345 35.80 -19.82 -17.67
CA ARG A 345 34.92 -20.61 -18.54
C ARG A 345 35.60 -20.89 -19.90
N TRP A 346 36.21 -19.87 -20.50
CA TRP A 346 36.97 -19.97 -21.76
C TRP A 346 38.12 -21.01 -21.71
N ILE A 347 38.88 -21.08 -20.60
CA ILE A 347 39.96 -22.10 -20.40
C ILE A 347 39.44 -23.56 -20.41
N LYS A 348 38.16 -23.76 -20.07
CA LYS A 348 37.49 -25.07 -20.12
C LYS A 348 36.95 -25.38 -21.52
N ASP A 349 36.44 -24.39 -22.23
CA ASP A 349 35.65 -24.58 -23.45
C ASP A 349 36.51 -24.70 -24.73
N GLU A 350 37.75 -24.20 -24.76
CA GLU A 350 38.67 -24.45 -25.89
C GLU A 350 39.27 -25.87 -25.88
N ALA A 351 38.46 -26.81 -26.37
CA ALA A 351 38.85 -28.15 -26.78
C ALA A 351 37.98 -28.67 -27.95
N GLN A 352 37.90 -27.91 -29.05
CA GLN A 352 37.36 -28.39 -30.34
C GLN A 352 37.77 -27.50 -31.54
N ASP A 353 38.40 -28.11 -32.55
CA ASP A 353 38.43 -27.62 -33.94
C ASP A 353 37.03 -27.76 -34.60
N PRO A 354 36.77 -27.20 -35.79
CA PRO A 354 37.20 -25.92 -36.35
C PRO A 354 35.98 -25.02 -36.71
N VAL A 355 36.21 -23.78 -37.16
CA VAL A 355 35.16 -22.79 -37.44
C VAL A 355 34.17 -23.26 -38.51
N ILE A 356 32.92 -23.50 -38.10
CA ILE A 356 31.72 -23.50 -38.95
C ILE A 356 30.91 -22.25 -38.57
N VAL A 357 30.45 -21.47 -39.57
CA VAL A 357 29.56 -20.33 -39.34
C VAL A 357 28.19 -20.86 -38.93
N MET A 358 27.95 -20.97 -37.62
CA MET A 358 26.69 -21.45 -37.07
C MET A 358 25.61 -20.37 -37.15
N VAL A 359 24.52 -20.66 -37.86
CA VAL A 359 23.28 -19.86 -37.78
C VAL A 359 22.62 -20.16 -36.43
N VAL A 360 22.54 -19.16 -35.55
CA VAL A 360 21.90 -19.32 -34.25
C VAL A 360 20.38 -19.32 -34.39
N THR A 361 19.67 -20.14 -33.61
CA THR A 361 18.20 -20.13 -33.62
C THR A 361 17.66 -19.38 -32.41
N VAL A 362 16.74 -18.45 -32.62
CA VAL A 362 16.17 -17.57 -31.60
C VAL A 362 14.66 -17.83 -31.49
N LEU A 363 14.19 -18.26 -30.33
CA LEU A 363 12.76 -18.36 -30.02
C LEU A 363 12.25 -17.00 -29.55
N MET A 364 11.14 -16.52 -30.09
CA MET A 364 10.46 -15.30 -29.66
C MET A 364 9.04 -15.68 -29.21
N VAL A 365 8.63 -15.31 -28.00
CA VAL A 365 7.31 -15.66 -27.44
C VAL A 365 6.54 -14.41 -27.06
N ALA A 366 5.39 -14.21 -27.70
CA ALA A 366 4.44 -13.14 -27.38
C ALA A 366 3.30 -13.61 -26.47
N GLU A 367 2.52 -12.72 -25.86
CA GLU A 367 1.44 -13.14 -24.96
C GLU A 367 0.23 -13.77 -25.69
N LYS A 368 -0.05 -13.32 -26.93
CA LYS A 368 -1.27 -13.67 -27.69
C LYS A 368 -0.93 -13.99 -29.15
N PRO A 369 -1.66 -14.89 -29.83
CA PRO A 369 -1.35 -15.28 -31.22
C PRO A 369 -1.36 -14.13 -32.24
N SER A 370 -2.21 -13.11 -32.01
CA SER A 370 -2.23 -11.90 -32.83
C SER A 370 -0.94 -11.09 -32.71
N ILE A 371 -0.41 -10.94 -31.49
CA ILE A 371 0.85 -10.22 -31.24
C ILE A 371 2.02 -10.93 -31.93
N ALA A 372 2.10 -12.26 -31.83
CA ALA A 372 3.13 -13.04 -32.52
C ALA A 372 3.10 -12.86 -34.05
N GLN A 373 1.91 -12.76 -34.64
CA GLN A 373 1.77 -12.43 -36.05
C GLN A 373 2.27 -11.01 -36.34
N THR A 374 1.83 -10.00 -35.57
CA THR A 374 2.26 -8.61 -35.74
C THR A 374 3.77 -8.42 -35.59
N LEU A 375 4.42 -9.19 -34.71
CA LEU A 375 5.88 -9.23 -34.57
C LEU A 375 6.56 -9.81 -35.81
N ALA A 376 6.07 -10.93 -36.32
CA ALA A 376 6.59 -11.53 -37.55
C ALA A 376 6.43 -10.58 -38.75
N ASP A 377 5.27 -9.91 -38.86
CA ASP A 377 5.02 -8.87 -39.86
C ASP A 377 5.98 -7.68 -39.69
N ALA A 378 6.18 -7.17 -38.48
CA ALA A 378 6.99 -5.96 -38.25
C ALA A 378 8.51 -6.21 -38.40
N LEU A 379 9.00 -7.38 -38.01
CA LEU A 379 10.43 -7.65 -37.84
C LEU A 379 11.03 -8.50 -38.97
N SER A 380 10.24 -9.30 -39.71
CA SER A 380 10.77 -10.10 -40.81
C SER A 380 11.23 -9.22 -42.00
N PRO A 381 12.38 -9.51 -42.64
CA PRO A 381 12.86 -8.75 -43.78
C PRO A 381 11.87 -8.73 -44.96
N GLY A 382 11.21 -7.59 -45.15
CA GLY A 382 10.25 -7.38 -46.24
C GLY A 382 8.96 -8.20 -46.11
N HIS A 383 8.49 -8.48 -44.88
CA HIS A 383 7.28 -9.27 -44.60
C HIS A 383 7.37 -10.72 -45.14
N LYS A 384 8.57 -11.32 -45.10
CA LYS A 384 8.82 -12.68 -45.60
C LYS A 384 9.14 -13.63 -44.46
N TYR A 385 8.17 -14.47 -44.12
CA TYR A 385 8.29 -15.57 -43.18
C TYR A 385 7.50 -16.78 -43.66
N THR A 386 7.89 -17.96 -43.20
CA THR A 386 7.09 -19.19 -43.33
C THR A 386 6.20 -19.36 -42.10
N THR A 387 5.05 -20.04 -42.24
CA THR A 387 4.12 -20.25 -41.13
C THR A 387 3.78 -21.73 -41.00
N ARG A 388 3.79 -22.25 -39.76
CA ARG A 388 3.25 -23.58 -39.43
C ARG A 388 2.39 -23.54 -38.17
N THR A 389 1.55 -24.56 -37.99
CA THR A 389 0.82 -24.77 -36.74
C THR A 389 1.77 -25.28 -35.66
N GLY A 390 1.66 -24.75 -34.44
CA GLY A 390 2.39 -25.23 -33.28
C GLY A 390 1.76 -26.49 -32.65
N VAL A 391 2.35 -26.96 -31.54
CA VAL A 391 1.76 -28.04 -30.73
C VAL A 391 0.47 -27.62 -30.03
N SER A 392 0.36 -26.33 -29.69
CA SER A 392 -0.88 -25.72 -29.22
C SER A 392 -1.79 -25.42 -30.42
N PRO A 393 -3.06 -25.85 -30.42
CA PRO A 393 -3.97 -25.63 -31.55
C PRO A 393 -4.30 -24.15 -31.79
N ALA A 394 -4.06 -23.28 -30.81
CA ALA A 394 -4.29 -21.83 -30.92
C ALA A 394 -3.05 -21.06 -31.41
N CYS A 395 -1.85 -21.64 -31.33
CA CYS A 395 -0.59 -20.93 -31.55
C CYS A 395 0.05 -21.35 -32.87
N LYS A 396 0.42 -20.36 -33.69
CA LYS A 396 1.22 -20.55 -34.91
C LYS A 396 2.68 -20.28 -34.61
N VAL A 397 3.57 -20.83 -35.43
CA VAL A 397 4.99 -20.50 -35.44
C VAL A 397 5.33 -19.86 -36.77
N PHE A 398 5.90 -18.67 -36.72
CA PHE A 398 6.36 -17.89 -37.86
C PHE A 398 7.88 -17.94 -37.90
N GLU A 399 8.46 -18.43 -39.00
CA GLU A 399 9.91 -18.66 -39.10
C GLU A 399 10.53 -17.87 -40.25
N TYR A 400 11.60 -17.12 -39.95
CA TYR A 400 12.35 -16.30 -40.91
C TYR A 400 13.82 -16.15 -40.52
N GLU A 401 14.62 -15.72 -41.47
CA GLU A 401 16.04 -15.42 -41.28
C GLU A 401 16.26 -13.91 -41.07
N GLY A 402 17.18 -13.55 -40.18
CA GLY A 402 17.55 -12.16 -39.89
C GLY A 402 18.90 -12.05 -39.19
N ASP A 403 19.11 -10.91 -38.52
CA ASP A 403 20.29 -10.66 -37.67
C ASP A 403 19.87 -10.61 -36.20
N PHE A 404 20.68 -11.22 -35.33
CA PHE A 404 20.58 -11.11 -33.88
C PHE A 404 21.95 -10.72 -33.33
N TYR A 405 22.11 -9.46 -32.91
CA TYR A 405 23.36 -8.90 -32.39
C TYR A 405 24.61 -9.15 -33.29
N GLY A 406 24.47 -8.96 -34.60
CA GLY A 406 25.55 -9.15 -35.57
C GLY A 406 25.80 -10.61 -35.95
N GLN A 407 24.97 -11.55 -35.49
CA GLN A 407 24.99 -12.95 -35.90
C GLN A 407 23.79 -13.28 -36.77
N ARG A 408 24.03 -14.04 -37.85
CA ARG A 408 22.97 -14.57 -38.72
C ARG A 408 22.09 -15.53 -37.92
N ALA A 409 20.80 -15.23 -37.84
CA ALA A 409 19.86 -15.90 -36.95
C ALA A 409 18.63 -16.45 -37.67
N TRP A 410 18.16 -17.62 -37.24
CA TRP A 410 16.86 -18.17 -37.58
C TRP A 410 15.85 -17.87 -36.46
N PHE A 411 14.92 -16.98 -36.71
CA PHE A 411 13.88 -16.60 -35.75
C PHE A 411 12.69 -17.55 -35.84
N LYS A 412 12.20 -18.00 -34.68
CA LYS A 412 10.91 -18.70 -34.52
C LYS A 412 10.02 -17.84 -33.62
N VAL A 413 9.02 -17.17 -34.19
CA VAL A 413 8.05 -16.36 -33.42
C VAL A 413 6.81 -17.18 -33.14
N THR A 414 6.41 -17.26 -31.87
CA THR A 414 5.18 -17.91 -31.43
C THR A 414 4.56 -17.18 -30.23
N SER A 415 3.53 -17.73 -29.59
CA SER A 415 2.83 -17.08 -28.48
C SER A 415 2.38 -17.99 -27.35
N CYS A 416 2.02 -17.38 -26.23
CA CYS A 416 1.07 -17.86 -25.26
C CYS A 416 -0.37 -17.66 -25.77
N ALA A 417 -1.35 -17.78 -24.87
CA ALA A 417 -2.74 -17.40 -25.10
C ALA A 417 -3.30 -16.72 -23.83
N GLY A 418 -2.57 -15.74 -23.31
CA GLY A 418 -2.66 -15.30 -21.92
C GLY A 418 -1.87 -16.21 -20.98
N HIS A 419 -2.20 -16.16 -19.67
CA HIS A 419 -1.59 -16.97 -18.61
C HIS A 419 -1.48 -18.46 -18.96
N VAL A 420 -0.29 -19.02 -18.72
CA VAL A 420 0.03 -20.44 -18.92
C VAL A 420 -0.52 -21.26 -17.75
N TYR A 421 -0.39 -20.73 -16.52
CA TYR A 421 -0.91 -21.36 -15.32
C TYR A 421 -1.96 -20.52 -14.60
N SER A 422 -2.72 -21.20 -13.76
CA SER A 422 -3.55 -20.62 -12.71
C SER A 422 -3.12 -21.23 -11.39
N ILE A 423 -3.04 -20.41 -10.33
CA ILE A 423 -2.78 -20.90 -8.98
C ILE A 423 -4.06 -21.53 -8.39
N ASP A 424 -3.93 -22.74 -7.85
CA ASP A 424 -4.98 -23.42 -7.08
C ASP A 424 -4.35 -24.18 -5.90
N PHE A 425 -5.17 -24.78 -5.04
CA PHE A 425 -4.70 -25.73 -4.04
C PHE A 425 -4.49 -27.13 -4.64
N PRO A 426 -3.61 -27.97 -4.05
CA PRO A 426 -3.53 -29.39 -4.37
C PRO A 426 -4.90 -30.10 -4.29
N PRO A 427 -5.12 -31.18 -5.08
CA PRO A 427 -6.42 -31.85 -5.18
C PRO A 427 -7.06 -32.26 -3.85
N GLU A 428 -6.26 -32.63 -2.85
CA GLU A 428 -6.72 -32.99 -1.50
C GLU A 428 -7.42 -31.83 -0.77
N TYR A 429 -7.09 -30.58 -1.09
CA TYR A 429 -7.72 -29.38 -0.53
C TYR A 429 -8.94 -28.90 -1.32
N ASN A 430 -9.24 -29.47 -2.49
CA ASN A 430 -10.30 -28.99 -3.38
C ASN A 430 -11.70 -29.56 -3.10
N ASN A 431 -11.85 -30.45 -2.10
CA ASN A 431 -13.16 -30.92 -1.65
C ASN A 431 -13.73 -30.00 -0.53
N TRP A 432 -14.78 -29.24 -0.85
CA TRP A 432 -15.38 -28.24 0.06
C TRP A 432 -16.11 -28.87 1.27
N ASP A 433 -16.53 -30.13 1.17
CA ASP A 433 -17.21 -30.84 2.25
C ASP A 433 -16.24 -31.37 3.31
N ARG A 434 -15.06 -31.83 2.87
CA ARG A 434 -14.06 -32.51 3.72
C ARG A 434 -13.00 -31.60 4.33
N VAL A 435 -12.76 -30.44 3.73
CA VAL A 435 -11.69 -29.52 4.14
C VAL A 435 -12.26 -28.43 5.03
N ASP A 436 -11.70 -28.27 6.23
CA ASP A 436 -11.96 -27.11 7.09
C ASP A 436 -11.35 -25.86 6.42
N PRO A 437 -12.15 -24.82 6.10
CA PRO A 437 -11.65 -23.59 5.47
C PRO A 437 -10.53 -22.89 6.26
N LEU A 438 -10.43 -23.08 7.58
CA LEU A 438 -9.31 -22.55 8.38
C LEU A 438 -7.95 -23.12 7.95
N THR A 439 -7.90 -24.34 7.41
CA THR A 439 -6.66 -24.96 6.94
C THR A 439 -6.10 -24.31 5.67
N LEU A 440 -6.94 -23.64 4.87
CA LEU A 440 -6.55 -23.06 3.58
C LEU A 440 -5.55 -21.90 3.72
N PHE A 441 -5.50 -21.22 4.87
CA PHE A 441 -4.48 -20.20 5.15
C PHE A 441 -3.07 -20.80 5.20
N GLY A 442 -2.92 -22.04 5.67
CA GLY A 442 -1.64 -22.76 5.76
C GLY A 442 -1.40 -23.77 4.63
N ALA A 443 -2.40 -24.03 3.79
CA ALA A 443 -2.29 -24.99 2.69
C ALA A 443 -1.27 -24.50 1.64
N PRO A 444 -0.46 -25.40 1.04
CA PRO A 444 0.37 -25.06 -0.11
C PRO A 444 -0.50 -24.77 -1.34
N THR A 445 0.09 -24.11 -2.32
CA THR A 445 -0.49 -23.79 -3.62
C THR A 445 0.29 -24.46 -4.74
N VAL A 446 -0.34 -24.68 -5.89
CA VAL A 446 0.25 -25.29 -7.08
C VAL A 446 -0.13 -24.49 -8.33
N LYS A 447 0.80 -24.38 -9.29
CA LYS A 447 0.52 -23.83 -10.62
C LYS A 447 -0.05 -24.95 -11.51
N MET A 448 -1.31 -24.83 -11.90
CA MET A 448 -2.02 -25.77 -12.81
C MET A 448 -2.20 -25.13 -14.18
N GLU A 449 -2.12 -25.89 -15.28
CA GLU A 449 -2.33 -25.32 -16.63
C GLU A 449 -3.70 -24.63 -16.71
N ALA A 450 -3.72 -23.31 -17.00
CA ALA A 450 -4.94 -22.50 -17.01
C ALA A 450 -5.95 -23.00 -18.06
N ASN A 451 -5.45 -23.57 -19.16
CA ASN A 451 -6.26 -24.27 -20.15
C ASN A 451 -5.50 -25.50 -20.70
N PRO A 452 -5.67 -26.69 -20.09
CA PRO A 452 -4.95 -27.91 -20.49
C PRO A 452 -5.19 -28.36 -21.93
N LYS A 453 -6.26 -27.88 -22.59
CA LYS A 453 -6.54 -28.15 -24.01
C LYS A 453 -5.56 -27.44 -24.95
N LEU A 454 -4.94 -26.35 -24.49
CA LEU A 454 -3.92 -25.61 -25.25
C LEU A 454 -2.53 -26.25 -25.14
N ARG A 455 -2.25 -27.02 -24.06
CA ARG A 455 -1.00 -27.77 -23.87
C ARG A 455 0.23 -26.85 -23.92
N MET A 456 0.11 -25.66 -23.34
CA MET A 456 1.08 -24.57 -23.49
C MET A 456 2.49 -24.94 -23.00
N PRO A 457 2.69 -25.60 -21.84
CA PRO A 457 3.97 -26.17 -21.45
C PRO A 457 4.63 -26.97 -22.56
N LYS A 458 3.93 -27.98 -23.11
CA LYS A 458 4.46 -28.83 -24.18
C LYS A 458 4.75 -28.07 -25.47
N HIS A 459 4.03 -26.98 -25.74
CA HIS A 459 4.33 -26.12 -26.88
C HIS A 459 5.70 -25.45 -26.72
N PHE A 460 5.95 -24.72 -25.63
CA PHE A 460 7.25 -24.07 -25.39
C PHE A 460 8.41 -25.07 -25.34
N GLN A 461 8.22 -26.21 -24.65
CA GLN A 461 9.19 -27.31 -24.58
C GLN A 461 9.54 -27.92 -25.95
N THR A 462 8.64 -27.78 -26.94
CA THR A 462 8.87 -28.25 -28.32
C THR A 462 9.56 -27.19 -29.16
N GLU A 463 9.11 -25.94 -29.09
CA GLU A 463 9.65 -24.84 -29.91
C GLU A 463 11.02 -24.35 -29.43
N ALA A 464 11.33 -24.48 -28.14
CA ALA A 464 12.63 -24.14 -27.56
C ALA A 464 13.76 -25.11 -27.97
N LYS A 465 13.43 -26.34 -28.40
CA LYS A 465 14.45 -27.32 -28.81
C LYS A 465 15.24 -26.84 -30.02
N GLY A 466 16.56 -26.83 -29.87
CA GLY A 466 17.49 -26.33 -30.89
C GLY A 466 17.61 -24.80 -30.93
N CYS A 467 16.91 -24.07 -30.07
CA CYS A 467 17.05 -22.61 -29.96
C CYS A 467 18.15 -22.29 -28.94
N ALA A 468 19.06 -21.37 -29.29
CA ALA A 468 20.13 -20.90 -28.42
C ALA A 468 19.68 -19.73 -27.53
N TYR A 469 18.69 -18.94 -27.99
CA TYR A 469 18.17 -17.77 -27.29
C TYR A 469 16.65 -17.78 -27.20
N LEU A 470 16.13 -17.12 -26.17
CA LEU A 470 14.71 -16.82 -25.95
C LEU A 470 14.55 -15.29 -25.80
N VAL A 471 13.64 -14.69 -26.58
CA VAL A 471 13.23 -13.30 -26.45
C VAL A 471 11.75 -13.22 -26.08
N LEU A 472 11.46 -12.54 -24.97
CA LEU A 472 10.13 -12.41 -24.39
C LEU A 472 9.46 -11.12 -24.90
N TRP A 473 8.29 -11.27 -25.52
CA TRP A 473 7.48 -10.23 -26.16
C TRP A 473 6.04 -10.20 -25.61
N LEU A 474 5.90 -10.43 -24.31
CA LEU A 474 4.62 -10.35 -23.63
C LEU A 474 4.27 -8.87 -23.39
N ASP A 475 3.01 -8.56 -23.05
CA ASP A 475 2.66 -7.16 -22.76
C ASP A 475 3.51 -6.66 -21.55
N CYS A 476 3.79 -5.36 -21.44
CA CYS A 476 4.83 -4.84 -20.50
C CYS A 476 4.26 -4.35 -19.16
N ASP A 477 3.24 -5.04 -18.64
CA ASP A 477 2.73 -4.86 -17.28
C ASP A 477 3.19 -6.00 -16.33
N ARG A 478 2.74 -5.94 -15.07
CA ARG A 478 3.15 -6.94 -14.06
C ARG A 478 2.66 -8.35 -14.39
N GLU A 479 1.48 -8.47 -14.99
CA GLU A 479 0.92 -9.75 -15.43
C GLU A 479 1.76 -10.35 -16.58
N GLY A 480 2.13 -9.53 -17.57
CA GLY A 480 3.04 -9.94 -18.65
C GLY A 480 4.44 -10.33 -18.17
N GLU A 481 5.00 -9.67 -17.16
CA GLU A 481 6.22 -10.12 -16.47
C GLU A 481 6.01 -11.45 -15.71
N ASN A 482 4.85 -11.69 -15.10
CA ASN A 482 4.58 -12.99 -14.47
C ASN A 482 4.57 -14.12 -15.51
N ILE A 483 3.85 -13.93 -16.63
CA ILE A 483 3.78 -14.89 -17.73
C ILE A 483 5.16 -15.08 -18.40
N CYS A 484 6.05 -14.06 -18.39
CA CYS A 484 7.44 -14.23 -18.84
C CYS A 484 8.14 -15.37 -18.08
N TYR A 485 7.98 -15.44 -16.76
CA TYR A 485 8.57 -16.52 -15.96
C TYR A 485 7.88 -17.87 -16.21
N GLU A 486 6.57 -17.90 -16.42
CA GLU A 486 5.87 -19.14 -16.80
C GLU A 486 6.37 -19.72 -18.14
N VAL A 487 6.68 -18.85 -19.10
CA VAL A 487 7.32 -19.23 -20.37
C VAL A 487 8.74 -19.72 -20.12
N MET A 488 9.52 -19.00 -19.30
CA MET A 488 10.91 -19.38 -18.98
C MET A 488 11.00 -20.76 -18.34
N ASP A 489 10.15 -21.07 -17.35
CA ASP A 489 10.09 -22.37 -16.67
C ASP A 489 9.86 -23.54 -17.65
N ASN A 490 9.21 -23.29 -18.78
CA ASN A 490 8.90 -24.29 -19.81
C ASN A 490 9.83 -24.27 -21.03
N ALA A 491 10.48 -23.15 -21.31
CA ALA A 491 11.33 -22.98 -22.49
C ALA A 491 12.82 -23.14 -22.16
N VAL A 492 13.31 -22.48 -21.11
CA VAL A 492 14.75 -22.39 -20.77
C VAL A 492 15.40 -23.77 -20.56
N PRO A 493 14.76 -24.74 -19.86
CA PRO A 493 15.34 -26.08 -19.70
C PRO A 493 15.52 -26.88 -21.01
N TYR A 494 14.96 -26.39 -22.13
CA TYR A 494 14.98 -27.05 -23.44
C TYR A 494 15.78 -26.27 -24.50
N LEU A 495 16.34 -25.11 -24.15
CA LEU A 495 17.27 -24.37 -25.00
C LEU A 495 18.58 -25.15 -25.16
N SER A 496 19.22 -25.00 -26.31
CA SER A 496 20.59 -25.44 -26.53
C SER A 496 21.56 -24.57 -25.74
N SER A 497 22.62 -25.16 -25.17
CA SER A 497 23.63 -24.40 -24.42
C SER A 497 24.30 -23.34 -25.31
N ALA A 498 24.29 -22.08 -24.88
CA ALA A 498 24.95 -20.97 -25.56
C ALA A 498 26.32 -20.62 -24.93
N GLY A 499 27.09 -21.62 -24.48
CA GLY A 499 28.44 -21.41 -23.93
C GLY A 499 28.49 -20.52 -22.69
N GLY A 500 27.40 -20.43 -21.92
CA GLY A 500 27.29 -19.58 -20.73
C GLY A 500 26.98 -18.10 -20.99
N GLN A 501 26.66 -17.71 -22.23
CA GLN A 501 26.14 -16.38 -22.57
C GLN A 501 24.70 -16.17 -22.04
N GLN A 502 24.24 -14.91 -21.99
CA GLN A 502 22.85 -14.59 -21.66
C GLN A 502 21.89 -15.15 -22.72
N GLN A 503 21.12 -16.17 -22.34
CA GLN A 503 20.18 -16.85 -23.25
C GLN A 503 18.80 -16.21 -23.30
N VAL A 504 18.38 -15.49 -22.26
CA VAL A 504 17.03 -14.94 -22.11
C VAL A 504 17.07 -13.42 -22.16
N TRP A 505 16.19 -12.85 -22.99
CA TRP A 505 16.08 -11.43 -23.28
C TRP A 505 14.62 -10.98 -23.16
N ARG A 506 14.40 -9.73 -22.77
CA ARG A 506 13.07 -9.12 -22.63
C ARG A 506 12.94 -7.90 -23.52
N ALA A 507 12.01 -7.93 -24.47
CA ALA A 507 11.67 -6.77 -25.28
C ALA A 507 10.69 -5.86 -24.51
N GLN A 508 10.98 -4.55 -24.46
CA GLN A 508 10.13 -3.54 -23.85
C GLN A 508 9.51 -2.65 -24.94
N PHE A 509 8.18 -2.61 -25.01
CA PHE A 509 7.40 -1.87 -26.00
C PHE A 509 6.12 -1.33 -25.36
N SER A 510 5.46 -0.37 -26.00
CA SER A 510 4.22 0.24 -25.49
C SER A 510 3.12 0.37 -26.54
N SER A 511 3.39 -0.11 -27.76
CA SER A 511 2.46 -0.19 -28.88
C SER A 511 2.93 -1.29 -29.83
N LEU A 512 2.01 -1.88 -30.58
CA LEU A 512 2.35 -2.84 -31.65
C LEU A 512 2.70 -2.15 -32.99
N ALA A 513 3.05 -0.86 -32.94
CA ALA A 513 3.47 -0.12 -34.12
C ALA A 513 4.87 -0.61 -34.58
N PRO A 514 5.13 -0.84 -35.87
CA PRO A 514 6.40 -1.40 -36.34
C PRO A 514 7.66 -0.61 -35.94
N VAL A 515 7.54 0.70 -35.70
CA VAL A 515 8.64 1.55 -35.20
C VAL A 515 9.01 1.23 -33.74
N ASP A 516 8.02 0.94 -32.90
CA ASP A 516 8.20 0.62 -31.49
C ASP A 516 8.77 -0.80 -31.33
N LEU A 517 8.21 -1.76 -32.08
CA LEU A 517 8.70 -3.14 -32.11
C LEU A 517 10.17 -3.23 -32.59
N LYS A 518 10.55 -2.47 -33.63
CA LYS A 518 11.95 -2.42 -34.11
C LYS A 518 12.89 -1.78 -33.10
N ARG A 519 12.44 -0.75 -32.38
CA ARG A 519 13.19 -0.14 -31.28
C ARG A 519 13.41 -1.15 -30.15
N ALA A 520 12.34 -1.82 -29.72
CA ALA A 520 12.39 -2.83 -28.65
C ALA A 520 13.38 -3.96 -28.98
N MET A 521 13.40 -4.44 -30.23
CA MET A 521 14.35 -5.45 -30.72
C MET A 521 15.81 -4.97 -30.67
N ALA A 522 16.06 -3.68 -30.83
CA ALA A 522 17.41 -3.10 -30.77
C ALA A 522 17.88 -2.77 -29.34
N SER A 523 16.97 -2.79 -28.35
CA SER A 523 17.25 -2.44 -26.95
C SER A 523 16.63 -3.46 -25.99
N LEU A 524 16.94 -4.75 -26.18
CA LEU A 524 16.46 -5.82 -25.30
C LEU A 524 17.10 -5.69 -23.90
N GLY A 525 16.27 -5.86 -22.87
CA GLY A 525 16.68 -5.94 -21.48
C GLY A 525 16.56 -7.35 -20.91
N SER A 526 16.38 -7.44 -19.59
CA SER A 526 16.16 -8.68 -18.84
C SER A 526 14.76 -8.69 -18.20
N PRO A 527 14.12 -9.86 -18.04
CA PRO A 527 12.83 -9.97 -17.34
C PRO A 527 12.97 -9.62 -15.85
N ASN A 528 11.89 -9.10 -15.24
CA ASN A 528 11.90 -8.61 -13.86
C ASN A 528 11.20 -9.58 -12.90
N LYS A 529 12.00 -10.26 -12.06
CA LYS A 529 11.50 -11.25 -11.09
C LYS A 529 10.62 -10.64 -10.01
N ASP A 530 10.95 -9.44 -9.55
CA ASP A 530 10.24 -8.72 -8.48
C ASP A 530 8.81 -8.35 -8.92
N MET A 531 8.64 -7.93 -10.19
CA MET A 531 7.31 -7.71 -10.78
C MET A 531 6.51 -9.01 -10.87
N SER A 532 7.12 -10.09 -11.35
CA SER A 532 6.50 -11.43 -11.38
C SER A 532 6.06 -11.92 -9.99
N ASP A 533 6.90 -11.71 -8.97
CA ASP A 533 6.62 -12.06 -7.58
C ASP A 533 5.46 -11.24 -6.99
N SER A 534 5.29 -9.98 -7.39
CA SER A 534 4.15 -9.18 -6.93
C SER A 534 2.79 -9.75 -7.37
N VAL A 535 2.75 -10.38 -8.55
CA VAL A 535 1.55 -11.05 -9.09
C VAL A 535 1.32 -12.39 -8.38
N ASP A 536 2.35 -13.22 -8.23
CA ASP A 536 2.26 -14.49 -7.49
C ASP A 536 1.80 -14.25 -6.04
N ALA A 537 2.34 -13.22 -5.37
CA ALA A 537 1.91 -12.79 -4.04
C ALA A 537 0.43 -12.37 -4.00
N ARG A 538 -0.01 -11.54 -4.96
CA ARG A 538 -1.41 -11.10 -5.07
C ARG A 538 -2.34 -12.30 -5.31
N ALA A 539 -1.97 -13.21 -6.20
CA ALA A 539 -2.76 -14.37 -6.58
C ALA A 539 -2.91 -15.38 -5.43
N GLU A 540 -1.83 -15.67 -4.69
CA GLU A 540 -1.90 -16.55 -3.51
C GLU A 540 -2.78 -15.95 -2.40
N MET A 541 -2.62 -14.65 -2.11
CA MET A 541 -3.46 -13.97 -1.13
C MET A 541 -4.94 -13.97 -1.55
N ASP A 542 -5.24 -13.56 -2.77
CA ASP A 542 -6.62 -13.48 -3.26
C ASP A 542 -7.30 -14.87 -3.29
N LEU A 543 -6.58 -15.93 -3.69
CA LEU A 543 -7.06 -17.31 -3.64
C LEU A 543 -7.36 -17.75 -2.19
N LYS A 544 -6.39 -17.64 -1.27
CA LYS A 544 -6.51 -18.16 0.09
C LYS A 544 -7.59 -17.43 0.90
N LEU A 545 -7.57 -16.10 0.88
CA LEU A 545 -8.57 -15.27 1.56
C LEU A 545 -9.96 -15.50 0.94
N GLY A 546 -10.05 -15.50 -0.40
CA GLY A 546 -11.32 -15.66 -1.11
C GLY A 546 -11.97 -17.03 -0.83
N CYS A 547 -11.19 -18.12 -0.96
CA CYS A 547 -11.71 -19.46 -0.71
C CYS A 547 -12.04 -19.72 0.77
N ALA A 548 -11.23 -19.29 1.74
CA ALA A 548 -11.52 -19.54 3.16
C ALA A 548 -12.88 -18.94 3.58
N PHE A 549 -13.09 -17.64 3.31
CA PHE A 549 -14.34 -16.96 3.65
C PHE A 549 -15.52 -17.42 2.78
N THR A 550 -15.32 -17.68 1.48
CA THR A 550 -16.40 -18.15 0.59
C THR A 550 -16.88 -19.53 0.98
N ARG A 551 -15.97 -20.53 1.04
CA ARG A 551 -16.34 -21.93 1.32
C ARG A 551 -17.04 -22.08 2.68
N PHE A 552 -16.58 -21.35 3.70
CA PHE A 552 -17.24 -21.31 5.00
C PHE A 552 -18.69 -20.80 4.89
N GLN A 553 -18.92 -19.66 4.27
CA GLN A 553 -20.24 -19.04 4.19
C GLN A 553 -21.21 -19.81 3.29
N THR A 554 -20.76 -20.27 2.11
CA THR A 554 -21.58 -21.10 1.23
C THR A 554 -22.09 -22.33 1.99
N LYS A 555 -21.21 -23.02 2.74
CA LYS A 555 -21.55 -24.20 3.55
C LYS A 555 -22.43 -23.87 4.76
N TYR A 556 -22.14 -22.78 5.48
CA TYR A 556 -22.88 -22.37 6.67
C TYR A 556 -24.32 -21.92 6.36
N PHE A 557 -24.54 -21.26 5.22
CA PHE A 557 -25.87 -20.80 4.79
C PHE A 557 -26.63 -21.80 3.89
N GLN A 558 -26.00 -22.88 3.43
CA GLN A 558 -26.57 -23.84 2.49
C GLN A 558 -27.91 -24.39 3.00
N GLY A 559 -29.00 -24.16 2.26
CA GLY A 559 -30.34 -24.63 2.61
C GLY A 559 -30.98 -23.98 3.84
N LYS A 560 -30.36 -22.99 4.49
CA LYS A 560 -30.96 -22.28 5.64
C LYS A 560 -32.13 -21.36 5.27
N TYR A 561 -32.11 -20.80 4.06
CA TYR A 561 -33.09 -19.82 3.58
C TYR A 561 -33.53 -20.17 2.16
N GLY A 562 -34.84 -20.33 1.93
CA GLY A 562 -35.38 -20.78 0.65
C GLY A 562 -35.19 -19.79 -0.50
N ASP A 563 -35.14 -18.49 -0.20
CA ASP A 563 -35.01 -17.41 -1.18
C ASP A 563 -33.54 -16.97 -1.40
N LEU A 564 -32.57 -17.67 -0.82
CA LEU A 564 -31.13 -17.38 -0.94
C LEU A 564 -30.42 -18.43 -1.81
N ASP A 565 -29.97 -18.03 -3.00
CA ASP A 565 -28.99 -18.83 -3.75
C ASP A 565 -27.60 -18.66 -3.13
N THR A 566 -27.18 -19.67 -2.36
CA THR A 566 -25.88 -19.68 -1.68
C THR A 566 -24.69 -19.80 -2.62
N ASN A 567 -24.88 -20.16 -3.89
CA ASN A 567 -23.81 -20.16 -4.89
C ASN A 567 -23.37 -18.73 -5.26
N LEU A 568 -24.24 -17.74 -5.03
CA LEU A 568 -23.92 -16.32 -5.19
C LEU A 568 -23.13 -15.77 -4.00
N VAL A 569 -23.13 -16.42 -2.83
CA VAL A 569 -22.40 -15.95 -1.64
C VAL A 569 -20.89 -16.19 -1.83
N SER A 570 -20.12 -15.12 -1.75
CA SER A 570 -18.66 -15.13 -1.90
C SER A 570 -18.02 -13.94 -1.18
N TYR A 571 -16.74 -14.08 -0.86
CA TYR A 571 -15.89 -13.02 -0.34
C TYR A 571 -14.69 -12.85 -1.25
N GLY A 572 -14.29 -11.61 -1.50
CA GLY A 572 -13.01 -11.29 -2.14
C GLY A 572 -12.42 -10.03 -1.51
N PRO A 573 -11.11 -10.00 -1.18
CA PRO A 573 -10.51 -8.92 -0.40
C PRO A 573 -10.57 -7.55 -1.09
N CYS A 574 -10.72 -7.47 -2.42
CA CYS A 574 -11.04 -6.23 -3.14
C CYS A 574 -12.51 -6.11 -3.55
N GLN A 575 -13.18 -7.22 -3.83
CA GLN A 575 -14.59 -7.25 -4.24
C GLN A 575 -15.52 -6.75 -3.12
N THR A 576 -15.27 -7.16 -1.87
CA THR A 576 -16.09 -6.76 -0.72
C THR A 576 -15.97 -5.26 -0.42
N PRO A 577 -14.77 -4.63 -0.39
CA PRO A 577 -14.67 -3.17 -0.31
C PRO A 577 -15.21 -2.40 -1.50
N THR A 578 -15.15 -2.96 -2.71
CA THR A 578 -15.79 -2.37 -3.90
C THR A 578 -17.31 -2.31 -3.73
N LEU A 579 -17.91 -3.39 -3.23
CA LEU A 579 -19.34 -3.43 -2.87
C LEU A 579 -19.71 -2.48 -1.72
N TRP A 580 -18.84 -2.35 -0.72
CA TRP A 580 -19.06 -1.49 0.45
C TRP A 580 -19.32 -0.03 0.06
N PHE A 581 -18.63 0.52 -0.95
CA PHE A 581 -18.92 1.88 -1.44
C PHE A 581 -20.37 2.02 -1.93
N CYS A 582 -20.88 1.03 -2.66
CA CYS A 582 -22.25 1.03 -3.17
C CYS A 582 -23.28 0.90 -2.04
N VAL A 583 -23.04 -0.01 -1.08
CA VAL A 583 -23.90 -0.19 0.10
C VAL A 583 -23.90 1.06 0.98
N ARG A 584 -22.74 1.63 1.28
CA ARG A 584 -22.62 2.89 2.01
C ARG A 584 -23.40 4.03 1.34
N ARG A 585 -23.36 4.16 0.01
CA ARG A 585 -24.18 5.16 -0.70
C ARG A 585 -25.68 4.86 -0.56
N SER A 586 -26.09 3.59 -0.59
CA SER A 586 -27.46 3.20 -0.29
C SER A 586 -27.87 3.62 1.13
N ASP A 587 -27.00 3.44 2.11
CA ASP A 587 -27.26 3.85 3.51
C ASP A 587 -27.33 5.37 3.66
N GLU A 588 -26.43 6.12 2.99
CA GLU A 588 -26.48 7.58 2.88
C GLU A 588 -27.82 8.06 2.28
N ILE A 589 -28.35 7.36 1.26
CA ILE A 589 -29.65 7.65 0.64
C ILE A 589 -30.82 7.34 1.58
N ASN A 590 -30.78 6.20 2.26
CA ASN A 590 -31.89 5.68 3.08
C ASN A 590 -32.03 6.41 4.43
N SER A 591 -30.93 6.96 4.97
CA SER A 591 -30.91 7.77 6.19
C SER A 591 -31.18 9.26 5.94
N PHE A 592 -30.95 9.75 4.72
CA PHE A 592 -31.10 11.17 4.36
C PHE A 592 -32.48 11.74 4.72
N GLN A 593 -32.48 12.86 5.45
CA GLN A 593 -33.69 13.63 5.77
C GLN A 593 -33.73 14.89 4.91
N PRO A 594 -34.71 15.05 3.99
CA PRO A 594 -34.85 16.25 3.19
C PRO A 594 -35.19 17.48 4.03
N GLU A 595 -34.30 18.47 4.02
CA GLU A 595 -34.49 19.78 4.63
C GLU A 595 -35.08 20.74 3.60
N SER A 596 -35.94 21.66 4.05
CA SER A 596 -36.50 22.70 3.17
C SER A 596 -35.54 23.88 3.14
N TYR A 597 -35.31 24.44 1.95
CA TYR A 597 -34.49 25.64 1.79
C TYR A 597 -35.14 26.59 0.79
N TYR A 598 -34.77 27.86 0.91
CA TYR A 598 -35.38 28.97 0.21
C TYR A 598 -34.31 29.77 -0.53
N THR A 599 -34.61 30.10 -1.78
CA THR A 599 -33.81 30.99 -2.63
C THR A 599 -34.60 32.26 -2.91
N ILE A 600 -33.90 33.35 -3.19
CA ILE A 600 -34.52 34.59 -3.66
C ILE A 600 -34.15 34.76 -5.13
N ASP A 601 -35.14 34.52 -5.97
CA ASP A 601 -35.01 34.46 -7.42
C ASP A 601 -35.46 35.82 -7.97
N VAL A 602 -34.51 36.61 -8.48
CA VAL A 602 -34.75 37.97 -8.99
C VAL A 602 -34.47 38.01 -10.49
N ALA A 603 -35.40 38.57 -11.27
CA ALA A 603 -35.21 38.83 -12.69
C ALA A 603 -35.29 40.33 -12.99
N ILE A 604 -34.31 40.83 -13.75
CA ILE A 604 -34.28 42.22 -14.26
C ILE A 604 -34.60 42.26 -15.75
N LEU A 605 -35.12 43.38 -16.23
CA LEU A 605 -35.37 43.62 -17.66
C LEU A 605 -34.33 44.58 -18.23
N LYS A 606 -33.51 44.12 -19.18
CA LYS A 606 -32.46 44.93 -19.84
C LYS A 606 -32.40 44.61 -21.32
N ALA A 607 -32.42 45.64 -22.16
CA ALA A 607 -32.36 45.52 -23.63
C ALA A 607 -33.38 44.52 -24.22
N GLY A 608 -34.59 44.48 -23.66
CA GLY A 608 -35.67 43.58 -24.08
C GLY A 608 -35.49 42.10 -23.68
N ARG A 609 -34.50 41.79 -22.82
CA ARG A 609 -34.26 40.45 -22.29
C ARG A 609 -34.51 40.41 -20.79
N ASP A 610 -35.13 39.34 -20.34
CA ASP A 610 -35.18 38.97 -18.92
C ASP A 610 -33.83 38.34 -18.55
N LEU A 611 -33.26 38.76 -17.42
CA LEU A 611 -31.99 38.25 -16.90
C LEU A 611 -32.19 37.84 -15.44
N ASP A 612 -32.07 36.54 -15.17
CA ASP A 612 -32.08 36.01 -13.80
C ASP A 612 -30.76 36.34 -13.10
N LEU A 613 -30.84 36.89 -11.89
CA LEU A 613 -29.71 37.23 -11.04
C LEU A 613 -29.47 36.13 -10.00
N GLN A 614 -28.21 35.78 -9.78
CA GLN A 614 -27.81 34.88 -8.71
C GLN A 614 -27.71 35.67 -7.39
N TRP A 615 -28.51 35.31 -6.39
CA TRP A 615 -28.40 35.87 -5.03
C TRP A 615 -27.08 35.44 -4.39
N ASP A 616 -26.29 36.39 -3.89
CA ASP A 616 -24.94 36.10 -3.39
C ASP A 616 -24.93 35.30 -2.08
N ARG A 617 -26.06 35.27 -1.33
CA ARG A 617 -26.24 34.36 -0.17
C ARG A 617 -26.54 32.91 -0.57
N GLY A 618 -26.93 32.67 -1.83
CA GLY A 618 -27.32 31.36 -2.33
C GLY A 618 -28.68 30.89 -1.80
N GLN A 619 -28.71 30.33 -0.58
CA GLN A 619 -29.90 29.71 0.01
C GLN A 619 -29.94 29.86 1.54
N VAL A 620 -31.15 29.88 2.10
CA VAL A 620 -31.40 29.89 3.56
C VAL A 620 -32.38 28.78 3.95
N PHE A 621 -32.26 28.22 5.16
CA PHE A 621 -33.06 27.07 5.61
C PHE A 621 -34.27 27.45 6.49
N ASP A 622 -34.41 28.74 6.81
CA ASP A 622 -35.48 29.27 7.65
C ASP A 622 -36.41 30.17 6.82
N MET A 623 -37.71 29.84 6.81
CA MET A 623 -38.72 30.53 6.01
C MET A 623 -39.03 31.96 6.48
N PRO A 624 -39.15 32.25 7.79
CA PRO A 624 -39.18 33.63 8.30
C PRO A 624 -37.99 34.49 7.84
N ILE A 625 -36.76 33.97 7.89
CA ILE A 625 -35.55 34.68 7.43
C ILE A 625 -35.59 34.91 5.91
N ALA A 626 -35.99 33.91 5.13
CA ALA A 626 -36.17 34.07 3.68
C ALA A 626 -37.21 35.15 3.34
N SER A 627 -38.31 35.17 4.09
CA SER A 627 -39.40 36.12 3.93
C SER A 627 -38.97 37.55 4.32
N MET A 628 -38.14 37.69 5.36
CA MET A 628 -37.53 38.96 5.74
C MET A 628 -36.68 39.53 4.58
N PHE A 629 -35.79 38.73 4.00
CA PHE A 629 -34.96 39.17 2.87
C PHE A 629 -35.78 39.46 1.61
N MET A 630 -36.83 38.68 1.32
CA MET A 630 -37.74 38.98 0.20
C MET A 630 -38.47 40.31 0.39
N ASN A 631 -39.00 40.58 1.59
CA ASN A 631 -39.69 41.83 1.90
C ASN A 631 -38.79 43.07 1.79
N LEU A 632 -37.49 42.95 2.08
CA LEU A 632 -36.53 44.05 1.92
C LEU A 632 -36.40 44.52 0.46
N ILE A 633 -36.68 43.65 -0.52
CA ILE A 633 -36.43 43.90 -1.95
C ILE A 633 -37.70 43.88 -2.82
N GLN A 634 -38.89 43.70 -2.24
CA GLN A 634 -40.12 43.54 -3.01
C GLN A 634 -40.74 44.88 -3.47
N ASP A 635 -40.57 45.94 -2.69
CA ASP A 635 -41.21 47.25 -2.95
C ASP A 635 -40.33 48.16 -3.81
N ASN A 636 -40.77 48.43 -5.06
CA ASN A 636 -40.15 49.37 -6.01
C ASN A 636 -38.61 49.21 -6.19
N ALA A 637 -38.10 47.99 -6.06
CA ALA A 637 -36.69 47.70 -6.17
C ALA A 637 -36.11 48.06 -7.54
N ARG A 638 -34.96 48.77 -7.51
CA ARG A 638 -34.08 48.93 -8.66
C ARG A 638 -32.78 48.21 -8.35
N ALA A 639 -32.30 47.42 -9.30
CA ALA A 639 -30.99 46.78 -9.20
C ALA A 639 -29.92 47.79 -9.61
N VAL A 640 -29.14 48.26 -8.63
CA VAL A 640 -28.07 49.25 -8.84
C VAL A 640 -26.75 48.51 -9.07
N VAL A 641 -26.14 48.72 -10.23
CA VAL A 641 -24.84 48.10 -10.57
C VAL A 641 -23.73 48.67 -9.68
N THR A 642 -23.22 47.89 -8.75
CA THR A 642 -22.17 48.30 -7.80
C THR A 642 -20.77 48.12 -8.36
N GLU A 643 -20.55 47.03 -9.10
CA GLU A 643 -19.28 46.64 -9.68
C GLU A 643 -19.49 45.91 -11.02
N ILE A 644 -18.59 46.17 -11.98
CA ILE A 644 -18.45 45.37 -13.19
C ILE A 644 -17.01 44.90 -13.20
N SER A 645 -16.82 43.58 -13.20
CA SER A 645 -15.49 42.96 -13.28
C SER A 645 -15.37 42.19 -14.58
N GLN A 646 -14.29 42.46 -15.32
CA GLN A 646 -13.90 41.70 -16.52
C GLN A 646 -12.51 41.13 -16.29
N LYS A 647 -12.36 39.81 -16.44
CA LYS A 647 -11.10 39.10 -16.29
C LYS A 647 -10.94 38.11 -17.43
N GLU A 648 -9.78 38.13 -18.08
CA GLU A 648 -9.36 37.01 -18.91
C GLU A 648 -9.10 35.81 -17.98
N ASP A 649 -9.71 34.69 -18.32
CA ASP A 649 -9.62 33.43 -17.59
C ASP A 649 -9.40 32.29 -18.60
N ARG A 650 -8.98 31.13 -18.13
CA ARG A 650 -8.62 29.99 -18.99
C ARG A 650 -9.18 28.67 -18.49
N MET A 651 -9.73 27.90 -19.41
CA MET A 651 -10.00 26.48 -19.21
C MET A 651 -8.75 25.73 -19.61
N ALA A 652 -8.04 25.19 -18.62
CA ALA A 652 -6.84 24.41 -18.87
C ALA A 652 -7.19 23.14 -19.67
N ARG A 653 -6.37 22.82 -20.68
CA ARG A 653 -6.43 21.57 -21.45
C ARG A 653 -6.42 20.33 -20.53
N PRO A 654 -6.91 19.17 -20.98
CA PRO A 654 -6.89 17.95 -20.16
C PRO A 654 -5.46 17.46 -19.85
N GLN A 655 -5.32 16.64 -18.81
CA GLN A 655 -4.13 15.82 -18.58
C GLN A 655 -4.10 14.62 -19.54
N ALA A 656 -2.94 14.00 -19.70
CA ALA A 656 -2.82 12.81 -20.54
C ALA A 656 -3.70 11.66 -20.02
N LEU A 657 -4.16 10.81 -20.93
CA LEU A 657 -5.19 9.82 -20.60
C LEU A 657 -4.55 8.57 -19.97
N ASN A 658 -4.90 8.27 -18.72
CA ASN A 658 -4.60 6.99 -18.09
C ASN A 658 -5.83 6.06 -18.10
N THR A 659 -5.69 4.83 -17.61
CA THR A 659 -6.76 3.82 -17.58
C THR A 659 -8.01 4.34 -16.88
N VAL A 660 -7.86 4.88 -15.67
CA VAL A 660 -9.00 5.28 -14.84
C VAL A 660 -9.76 6.45 -15.48
N ALA A 661 -9.04 7.43 -16.04
CA ALA A 661 -9.65 8.53 -16.81
C ALA A 661 -10.37 8.03 -18.06
N MET A 662 -9.77 7.11 -18.83
CA MET A 662 -10.41 6.48 -20.00
C MET A 662 -11.73 5.79 -19.61
N LEU A 663 -11.74 5.00 -18.54
CA LEU A 663 -12.92 4.25 -18.10
C LEU A 663 -14.03 5.17 -17.57
N LYS A 664 -13.68 6.22 -16.82
CA LYS A 664 -14.62 7.26 -16.36
C LYS A 664 -15.25 7.99 -17.55
N MET A 665 -14.45 8.36 -18.55
CA MET A 665 -14.94 8.99 -19.78
C MET A 665 -15.80 8.04 -20.63
N ALA A 666 -15.42 6.76 -20.76
CA ALA A 666 -16.19 5.77 -21.51
C ALA A 666 -17.57 5.50 -20.87
N SER A 667 -17.63 5.40 -19.54
CA SER A 667 -18.90 5.25 -18.81
C SER A 667 -19.79 6.50 -18.94
N THR A 668 -19.25 7.69 -18.71
CA THR A 668 -20.02 8.95 -18.72
C THR A 668 -20.38 9.49 -20.10
N ARG A 669 -19.47 9.42 -21.08
CA ARG A 669 -19.65 9.99 -22.44
C ARG A 669 -20.18 8.98 -23.45
N LEU A 670 -19.88 7.68 -23.30
CA LEU A 670 -20.23 6.65 -24.29
C LEU A 670 -21.26 5.62 -23.78
N GLY A 671 -21.49 5.55 -22.47
CA GLY A 671 -22.37 4.56 -21.86
C GLY A 671 -21.78 3.14 -21.82
N LEU A 672 -20.45 3.01 -21.95
CA LEU A 672 -19.74 1.72 -21.93
C LEU A 672 -19.37 1.33 -20.49
N GLY A 673 -19.54 0.05 -20.14
CA GLY A 673 -19.11 -0.43 -18.82
C GLY A 673 -17.58 -0.54 -18.72
N PRO A 674 -16.97 -0.45 -17.51
CA PRO A 674 -15.52 -0.52 -17.35
C PRO A 674 -14.87 -1.73 -18.03
N GLN A 675 -15.41 -2.94 -17.83
CA GLN A 675 -14.89 -4.15 -18.47
C GLN A 675 -15.04 -4.13 -20.00
N GLN A 676 -16.17 -3.61 -20.50
CA GLN A 676 -16.43 -3.48 -21.94
C GLN A 676 -15.47 -2.48 -22.59
N ALA A 677 -15.22 -1.35 -21.93
CA ALA A 677 -14.29 -0.32 -22.37
C ALA A 677 -12.84 -0.83 -22.34
N MET A 678 -12.44 -1.60 -21.32
CA MET A 678 -11.12 -2.27 -21.31
C MET A 678 -10.97 -3.24 -22.47
N HIS A 679 -11.92 -4.16 -22.69
CA HIS A 679 -11.84 -5.11 -23.81
C HIS A 679 -11.79 -4.41 -25.18
N MET A 680 -12.53 -3.30 -25.36
CA MET A 680 -12.46 -2.48 -26.57
C MET A 680 -11.09 -1.80 -26.72
N ALA A 681 -10.53 -1.24 -25.65
CA ALA A 681 -9.22 -0.59 -25.67
C ALA A 681 -8.08 -1.58 -25.92
N GLU A 682 -8.14 -2.77 -25.30
CA GLU A 682 -7.21 -3.89 -25.55
C GLU A 682 -7.26 -4.33 -27.01
N ARG A 683 -8.45 -4.47 -27.59
CA ARG A 683 -8.57 -4.76 -29.02
C ARG A 683 -7.96 -3.68 -29.89
N LEU A 684 -8.20 -2.40 -29.58
CA LEU A 684 -7.61 -1.27 -30.33
C LEU A 684 -6.07 -1.22 -30.21
N TYR A 685 -5.51 -1.64 -29.09
CA TYR A 685 -4.07 -1.84 -28.92
C TYR A 685 -3.55 -3.03 -29.74
N LEU A 686 -4.22 -4.18 -29.68
CA LEU A 686 -3.87 -5.40 -30.43
C LEU A 686 -3.96 -5.19 -31.95
N ASP A 687 -4.92 -4.39 -32.41
CA ASP A 687 -5.07 -3.98 -33.81
C ASP A 687 -4.11 -2.82 -34.19
N GLY A 688 -3.23 -2.38 -33.28
CA GLY A 688 -2.18 -1.38 -33.55
C GLY A 688 -2.70 0.05 -33.79
N TYR A 689 -3.76 0.46 -33.09
CA TYR A 689 -4.31 1.82 -33.13
C TYR A 689 -3.94 2.67 -31.91
N LEU A 690 -3.71 2.05 -30.74
CA LEU A 690 -3.39 2.74 -29.48
C LEU A 690 -2.05 2.26 -28.90
N THR A 691 -1.49 3.05 -27.98
CA THR A 691 -0.57 2.56 -26.95
C THR A 691 -1.30 1.64 -25.95
N TYR A 692 -0.54 0.94 -25.09
CA TYR A 692 -1.09 -0.01 -24.13
C TYR A 692 -2.15 0.64 -23.21
N PRO A 693 -3.35 0.05 -23.07
CA PRO A 693 -4.49 0.72 -22.42
C PRO A 693 -4.55 0.49 -20.90
N ARG A 694 -3.59 -0.28 -20.34
CA ARG A 694 -3.43 -0.51 -18.90
C ARG A 694 -2.20 0.27 -18.42
N THR A 695 -2.43 1.52 -18.10
CA THR A 695 -1.44 2.42 -17.51
C THR A 695 -2.04 3.32 -16.44
N GLU A 696 -1.28 3.58 -15.37
CA GLU A 696 -1.61 4.58 -14.35
C GLU A 696 -1.02 5.96 -14.68
N THR A 697 0.05 5.99 -15.49
CA THR A 697 0.75 7.20 -15.95
C THR A 697 -0.15 8.18 -16.72
N ASN A 698 -0.12 9.45 -16.30
CA ASN A 698 -0.89 10.54 -16.93
C ASN A 698 -0.02 11.74 -17.37
N THR A 699 1.27 11.48 -17.60
CA THR A 699 2.23 12.41 -18.22
C THR A 699 2.98 11.72 -19.37
N TYR A 700 3.35 12.47 -20.42
CA TYR A 700 4.16 11.91 -21.51
C TYR A 700 5.64 11.88 -21.12
N PRO A 701 6.38 10.78 -21.34
CA PRO A 701 7.82 10.75 -21.08
C PRO A 701 8.56 11.66 -22.07
N LYS A 702 9.71 12.21 -21.66
CA LYS A 702 10.45 13.25 -22.41
C LYS A 702 10.89 12.84 -23.82
N ASN A 703 11.00 11.54 -24.08
CA ASN A 703 11.39 10.93 -25.35
C ASN A 703 10.19 10.46 -26.20
N PHE A 704 8.95 10.76 -25.81
CA PHE A 704 7.76 10.39 -26.58
C PHE A 704 7.59 11.28 -27.82
N ASP A 705 7.46 10.68 -29.00
CA ASP A 705 7.25 11.42 -30.26
C ASP A 705 5.79 11.87 -30.41
N LEU A 706 5.44 12.94 -29.68
CA LEU A 706 4.14 13.60 -29.78
C LEU A 706 3.86 14.11 -31.20
N GLN A 707 4.88 14.57 -31.93
CA GLN A 707 4.69 15.05 -33.31
C GLN A 707 4.37 13.90 -34.26
N GLY A 708 5.02 12.75 -34.12
CA GLY A 708 4.70 11.51 -34.84
C GLY A 708 3.26 11.06 -34.58
N ALA A 709 2.83 11.04 -33.33
CA ALA A 709 1.45 10.67 -32.96
C ALA A 709 0.40 11.64 -33.54
N VAL A 710 0.63 12.96 -33.50
CA VAL A 710 -0.28 13.94 -34.16
C VAL A 710 -0.25 13.78 -35.69
N ARG A 711 0.93 13.57 -36.28
CA ARG A 711 1.11 13.35 -37.73
C ARG A 711 0.41 12.09 -38.21
N ALA A 712 0.38 11.03 -37.41
CA ALA A 712 -0.36 9.80 -37.70
C ALA A 712 -1.89 10.04 -37.82
N GLN A 713 -2.41 11.13 -37.25
CA GLN A 713 -3.83 11.54 -37.32
C GLN A 713 -4.14 12.55 -38.43
N ALA A 714 -3.13 13.09 -39.12
CA ALA A 714 -3.28 14.16 -40.11
C ALA A 714 -4.09 13.77 -41.36
N GLY A 715 -4.24 12.46 -41.64
CA GLY A 715 -5.05 11.93 -42.73
C GLY A 715 -6.52 11.63 -42.39
N HIS A 716 -6.96 11.84 -41.14
CA HIS A 716 -8.33 11.51 -40.75
C HIS A 716 -9.35 12.56 -41.24
N HIS A 717 -10.48 12.13 -41.79
CA HIS A 717 -11.45 13.03 -42.44
C HIS A 717 -12.08 14.08 -41.49
N THR A 718 -12.27 13.75 -40.21
CA THR A 718 -12.95 14.64 -39.25
C THR A 718 -12.02 15.61 -38.52
N TRP A 719 -10.74 15.27 -38.35
CA TRP A 719 -9.79 16.06 -37.54
C TRP A 719 -8.38 16.20 -38.16
N GLY A 720 -8.13 15.65 -39.34
CA GLY A 720 -6.84 15.75 -40.01
C GLY A 720 -6.42 17.20 -40.26
N ALA A 721 -7.36 18.07 -40.63
CA ALA A 721 -7.11 19.51 -40.75
C ALA A 721 -6.68 20.16 -39.41
N TYR A 722 -7.29 19.76 -38.29
CA TYR A 722 -6.90 20.23 -36.95
C TYR A 722 -5.51 19.73 -36.55
N SER A 723 -5.20 18.46 -36.83
CA SER A 723 -3.85 17.90 -36.62
C SER A 723 -2.78 18.59 -37.48
N GLN A 724 -3.11 18.95 -38.73
CA GLN A 724 -2.20 19.70 -39.61
C GLN A 724 -1.96 21.13 -39.12
N ASP A 725 -3.00 21.82 -38.64
CA ASP A 725 -2.88 23.15 -38.01
C ASP A 725 -2.06 23.10 -36.71
N LEU A 726 -2.28 22.11 -35.84
CA LEU A 726 -1.44 21.90 -34.65
C LEU A 726 0.04 21.68 -34.99
N LEU A 727 0.34 20.91 -36.04
CA LEU A 727 1.71 20.68 -36.49
C LEU A 727 2.36 21.94 -37.08
N SER A 728 1.59 22.82 -37.72
CA SER A 728 2.11 24.06 -38.32
C SER A 728 2.36 25.16 -37.29
N ARG A 729 1.51 25.27 -36.25
CA ARG A 729 1.67 26.23 -35.14
C ARG A 729 2.66 25.77 -34.07
N GLY A 730 2.92 24.47 -34.01
CA GLY A 730 3.68 23.83 -32.94
C GLY A 730 2.78 23.34 -31.81
N LEU A 731 3.10 22.16 -31.27
CA LEU A 731 2.33 21.55 -30.19
C LEU A 731 2.53 22.31 -28.87
N ALA A 732 1.45 22.48 -28.10
CA ALA A 732 1.58 22.97 -26.73
C ALA A 732 2.26 21.90 -25.86
N LYS A 733 3.09 22.33 -24.89
CA LYS A 733 3.61 21.42 -23.86
C LYS A 733 2.42 20.73 -23.18
N ALA A 734 2.40 19.40 -23.15
CA ALA A 734 1.37 18.67 -22.40
C ALA A 734 1.38 19.07 -20.91
N ARG A 735 0.24 18.93 -20.23
CA ARG A 735 0.18 19.17 -18.79
C ARG A 735 0.99 18.11 -18.04
N GLU A 736 1.69 18.56 -17.00
CA GLU A 736 2.41 17.66 -16.10
C GLU A 736 1.44 16.82 -15.27
N GLY A 737 1.92 15.63 -14.92
CA GLY A 737 1.20 14.58 -14.23
C GLY A 737 2.19 13.67 -13.51
N VAL A 738 1.74 12.46 -13.18
CA VAL A 738 2.53 11.41 -12.52
C VAL A 738 2.99 10.40 -13.58
N ASP A 739 4.28 10.08 -13.54
CA ASP A 739 4.92 8.98 -14.25
C ASP A 739 5.08 7.83 -13.25
N MET A 740 4.47 6.68 -13.55
CA MET A 740 4.52 5.47 -12.73
C MET A 740 5.59 4.48 -13.22
N GLY A 741 6.32 4.80 -14.29
CA GLY A 741 7.36 3.95 -14.85
C GLY A 741 6.82 2.69 -15.55
N ASP A 742 5.52 2.64 -15.86
CA ASP A 742 4.83 1.53 -16.52
C ASP A 742 4.82 1.72 -18.05
N HIS A 743 4.02 2.65 -18.53
CA HIS A 743 3.69 2.84 -19.94
C HIS A 743 3.41 4.33 -20.21
N PRO A 744 3.60 4.82 -21.45
CA PRO A 744 3.14 6.14 -21.82
C PRO A 744 1.60 6.21 -21.82
N PRO A 745 1.00 7.41 -21.63
CA PRO A 745 -0.45 7.59 -21.62
C PRO A 745 -1.15 7.02 -22.86
N ILE A 746 -2.40 6.63 -22.71
CA ILE A 746 -3.23 6.02 -23.74
C ILE A 746 -3.40 7.00 -24.93
N THR A 747 -2.76 6.67 -26.05
CA THR A 747 -2.50 7.59 -27.17
C THR A 747 -2.74 6.90 -28.50
N PRO A 748 -3.40 7.55 -29.49
CA PRO A 748 -3.60 6.98 -30.80
C PRO A 748 -2.31 7.05 -31.65
N VAL A 749 -1.82 5.89 -32.09
CA VAL A 749 -0.58 5.75 -32.89
C VAL A 749 -0.84 5.60 -34.39
N ARG A 750 -2.10 5.38 -34.80
CA ARG A 750 -2.51 5.20 -36.20
C ARG A 750 -3.92 5.71 -36.44
N ALA A 751 -4.17 6.41 -37.54
CA ALA A 751 -5.52 6.82 -37.93
C ALA A 751 -6.42 5.62 -38.28
N ALA A 752 -7.71 5.73 -37.96
CA ALA A 752 -8.74 4.73 -38.22
C ALA A 752 -10.07 5.40 -38.61
N SER A 753 -10.82 4.80 -39.53
CA SER A 753 -12.20 5.22 -39.86
C SER A 753 -13.24 4.39 -39.10
N GLU A 754 -14.47 4.92 -39.02
CA GLU A 754 -15.61 4.20 -38.41
C GLU A 754 -15.88 2.85 -39.08
N SER A 755 -15.77 2.79 -40.41
CA SER A 755 -15.90 1.56 -41.19
C SER A 755 -14.85 0.49 -40.88
N GLN A 756 -13.68 0.85 -40.34
CA GLN A 756 -12.62 -0.10 -39.97
C GLN A 756 -12.78 -0.65 -38.55
N LEU A 757 -13.43 0.10 -37.66
CA LEU A 757 -13.49 -0.21 -36.22
C LEU A 757 -14.89 -0.60 -35.72
N GLY A 758 -15.96 -0.28 -36.45
CA GLY A 758 -17.34 -0.49 -35.99
C GLY A 758 -17.58 0.17 -34.62
N ASP A 759 -18.21 -0.55 -33.69
CA ASP A 759 -18.54 -0.04 -32.36
C ASP A 759 -17.32 0.50 -31.58
N ALA A 760 -16.12 -0.06 -31.81
CA ALA A 760 -14.89 0.39 -31.15
C ALA A 760 -14.45 1.79 -31.60
N TYR A 761 -14.95 2.28 -32.76
CA TYR A 761 -14.66 3.62 -33.26
C TYR A 761 -15.05 4.71 -32.24
N ARG A 762 -16.17 4.54 -31.53
CA ARG A 762 -16.65 5.52 -30.54
C ARG A 762 -15.64 5.72 -29.39
N LEU A 763 -14.98 4.66 -28.97
CA LEU A 763 -13.91 4.71 -27.95
C LEU A 763 -12.62 5.29 -28.54
N TYR A 764 -12.22 4.81 -29.72
CA TYR A 764 -11.04 5.31 -30.45
C TYR A 764 -11.12 6.83 -30.71
N GLU A 765 -12.27 7.34 -31.16
CA GLU A 765 -12.48 8.78 -31.40
C GLU A 765 -12.43 9.58 -30.10
N MET A 766 -13.02 9.08 -29.00
CA MET A 766 -12.95 9.72 -27.69
C MET A 766 -11.50 9.87 -27.22
N ILE A 767 -10.71 8.80 -27.31
CA ILE A 767 -9.28 8.79 -26.98
C ILE A 767 -8.50 9.73 -27.91
N THR A 768 -8.82 9.73 -29.21
CA THR A 768 -8.10 10.55 -30.20
C THR A 768 -8.34 12.04 -30.03
N ARG A 769 -9.60 12.46 -29.80
CA ARG A 769 -9.93 13.86 -29.50
C ARG A 769 -9.35 14.31 -28.16
N HIS A 770 -9.30 13.41 -27.18
CA HIS A 770 -8.64 13.69 -25.89
C HIS A 770 -7.14 13.90 -26.08
N PHE A 771 -6.45 13.01 -26.80
CA PHE A 771 -5.03 13.18 -27.14
C PHE A 771 -4.74 14.48 -27.87
N LEU A 772 -5.49 14.80 -28.93
CA LEU A 772 -5.29 16.08 -29.65
C LEU A 772 -5.52 17.27 -28.71
N ALA A 773 -6.46 17.18 -27.77
CA ALA A 773 -6.68 18.22 -26.76
C ALA A 773 -5.53 18.38 -25.75
N THR A 774 -4.81 17.32 -25.35
CA THR A 774 -3.71 17.44 -24.36
C THR A 774 -2.48 18.19 -24.91
N VAL A 775 -2.30 18.16 -26.24
CA VAL A 775 -1.23 18.86 -26.98
C VAL A 775 -1.70 20.17 -27.65
N SER A 776 -2.95 20.57 -27.42
CA SER A 776 -3.54 21.84 -27.89
C SER A 776 -3.35 22.98 -26.88
N ALA A 777 -3.60 24.21 -27.29
CA ALA A 777 -3.63 25.36 -26.38
C ALA A 777 -4.78 25.29 -25.36
N ASP A 778 -4.62 25.97 -24.22
CA ASP A 778 -5.72 26.21 -23.28
C ASP A 778 -6.81 27.07 -23.94
N CYS A 779 -8.09 26.83 -23.61
CA CYS A 779 -9.17 27.70 -24.08
C CYS A 779 -9.18 28.99 -23.25
N LYS A 780 -9.15 30.16 -23.91
CA LYS A 780 -9.15 31.48 -23.28
C LYS A 780 -10.49 32.17 -23.44
N PHE A 781 -10.97 32.82 -22.39
CA PHE A 781 -12.24 33.52 -22.41
C PHE A 781 -12.23 34.76 -21.52
N LEU A 782 -13.00 35.77 -21.90
CA LEU A 782 -13.32 36.92 -21.05
C LEU A 782 -14.53 36.56 -20.19
N ARG A 783 -14.33 36.45 -18.87
CA ARG A 783 -15.43 36.36 -17.92
C ARG A 783 -15.83 37.77 -17.49
N THR A 784 -17.11 38.10 -17.67
CA THR A 784 -17.71 39.34 -17.15
C THR A 784 -18.62 38.98 -15.98
N ARG A 785 -18.43 39.56 -14.80
CA ARG A 785 -19.38 39.48 -13.69
C ARG A 785 -19.83 40.88 -13.30
N VAL A 786 -21.14 41.09 -13.32
CA VAL A 786 -21.81 42.32 -12.89
C VAL A 786 -22.44 42.04 -11.53
N ASN A 787 -22.12 42.87 -10.54
CA ASN A 787 -22.70 42.81 -9.21
C ASN A 787 -23.72 43.94 -9.05
N PHE A 788 -24.83 43.64 -8.39
CA PHE A 788 -25.96 44.52 -8.16
C PHE A 788 -26.26 44.60 -6.66
N ASP A 789 -26.59 45.80 -6.18
CA ASP A 789 -27.27 45.99 -4.90
C ASP A 789 -28.77 46.17 -5.15
N ILE A 790 -29.58 45.51 -4.32
CA ILE A 790 -31.02 45.74 -4.22
C ILE A 790 -31.33 45.95 -2.74
N ASN A 791 -31.52 47.21 -2.34
CA ASN A 791 -31.83 47.63 -0.97
C ASN A 791 -30.88 47.01 0.10
N GLY A 792 -29.59 46.88 -0.22
CA GLY A 792 -28.58 46.28 0.66
C GLY A 792 -28.35 44.78 0.50
N GLU A 793 -29.11 44.08 -0.35
CA GLU A 793 -28.87 42.68 -0.70
C GLU A 793 -28.07 42.54 -2.00
N GLY A 794 -27.07 41.65 -1.99
CA GLY A 794 -26.14 41.42 -3.10
C GLY A 794 -26.63 40.36 -4.08
N PHE A 795 -26.59 40.71 -5.37
CA PHE A 795 -26.92 39.84 -6.49
C PHE A 795 -25.86 39.94 -7.58
N SER A 796 -25.71 38.90 -8.40
CA SER A 796 -24.75 38.94 -9.50
C SER A 796 -25.21 38.20 -10.77
N LEU A 797 -24.73 38.70 -11.90
CA LEU A 797 -24.90 38.11 -13.24
C LEU A 797 -23.53 37.82 -13.83
N SER A 798 -23.35 36.62 -14.41
CA SER A 798 -22.11 36.22 -15.08
C SER A 798 -22.33 35.98 -16.57
N GLY A 799 -21.50 36.60 -17.40
CA GLY A 799 -21.37 36.35 -18.83
C GLY A 799 -19.97 35.87 -19.20
N ARG A 800 -19.84 35.28 -20.39
CA ARG A 800 -18.60 34.68 -20.90
C ARG A 800 -18.49 34.90 -22.40
N LYS A 801 -17.32 35.30 -22.87
CA LYS A 801 -16.99 35.38 -24.29
C LYS A 801 -15.69 34.64 -24.58
N VAL A 802 -15.72 33.65 -25.48
CA VAL A 802 -14.52 32.92 -25.92
C VAL A 802 -13.63 33.86 -26.74
N ILE A 803 -12.34 33.88 -26.41
CA ILE A 803 -11.30 34.64 -27.12
C ILE A 803 -10.54 33.69 -28.06
N ASP A 804 -10.16 32.53 -27.53
CA ASP A 804 -9.49 31.45 -28.26
C ASP A 804 -10.09 30.12 -27.79
N PRO A 805 -10.70 29.30 -28.66
CA PRO A 805 -11.24 28.01 -28.28
C PRO A 805 -10.16 27.01 -27.87
N GLY A 806 -8.91 27.14 -28.34
CA GLY A 806 -7.84 26.19 -28.04
C GLY A 806 -8.27 24.73 -28.25
N PHE A 807 -8.14 23.91 -27.20
CA PHE A 807 -8.53 22.51 -27.21
C PHE A 807 -10.05 22.23 -27.31
N THR A 808 -10.94 23.19 -27.03
CA THR A 808 -12.40 22.91 -27.09
C THR A 808 -12.88 22.78 -28.53
N ALA A 809 -12.16 23.36 -29.50
CA ALA A 809 -12.44 23.22 -30.93
C ALA A 809 -12.37 21.77 -31.45
N ILE A 810 -11.69 20.84 -30.76
CA ILE A 810 -11.61 19.42 -31.13
C ILE A 810 -12.59 18.53 -30.33
N GLN A 811 -13.27 19.06 -29.31
CA GLN A 811 -14.31 18.33 -28.59
C GLN A 811 -15.62 18.27 -29.40
N ARG A 812 -16.46 17.24 -29.15
CA ARG A 812 -17.78 17.12 -29.78
C ARG A 812 -18.83 18.00 -29.09
N SER A 813 -18.67 18.22 -27.79
CA SER A 813 -19.52 19.04 -26.94
C SER A 813 -19.09 20.50 -27.04
N GLY A 814 -20.06 21.42 -27.18
CA GLY A 814 -19.88 22.86 -27.03
C GLY A 814 -19.62 23.26 -25.57
N GLU A 815 -18.62 22.66 -24.92
CA GLU A 815 -18.32 22.85 -23.49
C GLU A 815 -18.03 24.33 -23.14
N MET A 816 -17.63 25.11 -24.15
CA MET A 816 -17.31 26.52 -24.07
C MET A 816 -18.05 27.32 -25.16
N GLU A 817 -19.33 27.59 -24.94
CA GLU A 817 -20.12 28.57 -25.70
C GLU A 817 -20.14 29.96 -25.01
N ASP A 818 -20.43 30.99 -25.80
CA ASP A 818 -20.60 32.37 -25.33
C ASP A 818 -21.90 32.52 -24.50
N VAL A 819 -21.77 33.05 -23.29
CA VAL A 819 -22.90 33.46 -22.45
C VAL A 819 -23.03 34.97 -22.57
N VAL A 820 -23.83 35.41 -23.55
CA VAL A 820 -24.00 36.81 -23.92
C VAL A 820 -24.93 37.53 -22.95
N ILE A 821 -24.35 38.41 -22.11
CA ILE A 821 -25.08 39.37 -21.28
C ILE A 821 -25.07 40.76 -21.93
N PRO A 822 -26.06 41.63 -21.69
CA PRO A 822 -26.02 43.02 -22.16
C PRO A 822 -24.93 43.85 -21.47
N ASP A 823 -24.59 44.99 -22.06
CA ASP A 823 -23.70 45.97 -21.42
C ASP A 823 -24.40 46.72 -20.28
N PHE A 824 -23.66 46.93 -19.20
CA PHE A 824 -24.07 47.68 -18.01
C PHE A 824 -23.09 48.81 -17.73
N SER A 825 -23.52 49.85 -17.03
CA SER A 825 -22.64 50.90 -16.48
C SER A 825 -22.62 50.88 -14.96
N ARG A 826 -21.49 51.22 -14.33
CA ARG A 826 -21.41 51.32 -12.86
C ARG A 826 -22.32 52.46 -12.37
N GLY A 827 -23.13 52.19 -11.36
CA GLY A 827 -24.18 53.10 -10.87
C GLY A 827 -25.47 53.09 -11.70
N GLU A 828 -25.57 52.27 -12.75
CA GLU A 828 -26.82 52.10 -13.50
C GLU A 828 -27.89 51.44 -12.62
N ALA A 829 -29.10 52.01 -12.59
CA ALA A 829 -30.23 51.49 -11.82
C ALA A 829 -31.28 50.85 -12.74
N VAL A 830 -31.27 49.52 -12.84
CA VAL A 830 -32.14 48.71 -13.72
C VAL A 830 -33.43 48.34 -13.01
N GLU A 831 -34.54 48.24 -13.74
CA GLU A 831 -35.84 47.84 -13.20
C GLU A 831 -35.86 46.33 -12.86
N VAL A 832 -36.27 46.01 -11.63
CA VAL A 832 -36.55 44.62 -11.23
C VAL A 832 -37.92 44.24 -11.77
N LYS A 833 -37.95 43.29 -12.70
CA LYS A 833 -39.18 42.79 -13.34
C LYS A 833 -39.95 41.86 -12.41
N LYS A 834 -39.23 41.05 -11.64
CA LYS A 834 -39.82 40.02 -10.77
C LYS A 834 -38.90 39.73 -9.58
N VAL A 835 -39.49 39.64 -8.40
CA VAL A 835 -38.92 38.97 -7.22
C VAL A 835 -39.82 37.79 -6.89
N SER A 836 -39.24 36.63 -6.61
CA SER A 836 -39.97 35.47 -6.09
C SER A 836 -39.09 34.66 -5.15
N MET A 837 -39.69 34.06 -4.11
CA MET A 837 -39.01 33.09 -3.26
C MET A 837 -39.18 31.69 -3.82
N GLY A 838 -38.07 31.05 -4.20
CA GLY A 838 -38.03 29.63 -4.51
C GLY A 838 -38.15 28.82 -3.22
N SER A 839 -39.03 27.82 -3.18
CA SER A 839 -39.19 26.90 -2.05
C SER A 839 -38.81 25.50 -2.47
N HIS A 840 -37.64 25.04 -2.03
CA HIS A 840 -37.00 23.80 -2.46
C HIS A 840 -36.84 22.82 -1.30
N LYS A 841 -36.43 21.60 -1.62
CA LYS A 841 -35.96 20.61 -0.64
C LYS A 841 -34.64 20.02 -1.08
N THR A 842 -33.74 19.79 -0.11
CA THR A 842 -32.51 19.04 -0.36
C THR A 842 -32.86 17.62 -0.80
N ARG A 843 -32.01 17.03 -1.64
CA ARG A 843 -32.20 15.68 -2.19
C ARG A 843 -31.04 14.78 -1.75
N PRO A 844 -31.28 13.49 -1.51
CA PRO A 844 -30.19 12.56 -1.24
C PRO A 844 -29.23 12.50 -2.44
N PRO A 845 -27.95 12.15 -2.21
CA PRO A 845 -27.02 11.88 -3.31
C PRO A 845 -27.56 10.73 -4.20
N PRO A 846 -27.28 10.69 -5.50
CA PRO A 846 -27.65 9.54 -6.33
C PRO A 846 -26.83 8.30 -5.94
N TYR A 847 -27.34 7.10 -6.25
CA TYR A 847 -26.52 5.89 -6.28
C TYR A 847 -25.27 6.10 -7.15
N LEU A 848 -24.16 5.49 -6.76
CA LEU A 848 -22.90 5.60 -7.49
C LEU A 848 -23.08 5.13 -8.93
N SER A 849 -22.66 5.94 -9.90
CA SER A 849 -22.31 5.43 -11.22
C SER A 849 -21.03 4.62 -11.15
N GLU A 850 -20.75 3.80 -12.15
CA GLU A 850 -19.43 3.14 -12.28
C GLU A 850 -18.28 4.16 -12.31
N SER A 851 -18.48 5.36 -12.87
CA SER A 851 -17.50 6.45 -12.84
C SER A 851 -17.25 7.00 -11.44
N ASP A 852 -18.30 7.10 -10.61
CA ASP A 852 -18.15 7.49 -9.20
C ASP A 852 -17.43 6.39 -8.40
N LEU A 853 -17.75 5.12 -8.67
CA LEU A 853 -17.10 3.98 -8.03
C LEU A 853 -15.62 3.87 -8.40
N LEU A 854 -15.26 4.00 -9.69
CA LEU A 854 -13.86 4.10 -10.14
C LEU A 854 -13.12 5.22 -9.40
N SER A 855 -13.75 6.38 -9.25
CA SER A 855 -13.16 7.53 -8.53
C SER A 855 -12.97 7.27 -7.03
N LEU A 856 -13.83 6.46 -6.41
CA LEU A 856 -13.68 6.04 -5.01
C LEU A 856 -12.59 4.96 -4.85
N MET A 857 -12.51 4.00 -5.77
CA MET A 857 -11.46 2.98 -5.78
C MET A 857 -10.07 3.61 -5.96
N GLU A 858 -9.91 4.50 -6.95
CA GLU A 858 -8.72 5.32 -7.19
C GLU A 858 -8.34 6.14 -5.94
N LYS A 859 -9.29 6.89 -5.37
CA LYS A 859 -9.06 7.71 -4.17
C LYS A 859 -8.62 6.90 -2.95
N HIS A 860 -9.08 5.66 -2.82
CA HIS A 860 -8.79 4.80 -1.67
C HIS A 860 -7.65 3.80 -1.93
N GLY A 861 -7.05 3.79 -3.12
CA GLY A 861 -5.92 2.92 -3.47
C GLY A 861 -6.29 1.43 -3.45
N ILE A 862 -7.44 1.07 -4.03
CA ILE A 862 -7.83 -0.33 -4.24
C ILE A 862 -8.14 -0.60 -5.72
N GLY A 863 -7.84 -1.81 -6.19
CA GLY A 863 -7.93 -2.17 -7.59
C GLY A 863 -6.86 -1.51 -8.47
N THR A 864 -5.66 -1.23 -7.93
CA THR A 864 -4.49 -0.77 -8.72
C THR A 864 -4.14 -1.76 -9.84
N ASP A 865 -3.21 -1.40 -10.73
CA ASP A 865 -2.71 -2.28 -11.79
C ASP A 865 -3.84 -2.65 -12.78
N ALA A 866 -4.63 -1.63 -13.14
CA ALA A 866 -5.82 -1.71 -14.01
C ALA A 866 -6.94 -2.71 -13.59
N SER A 867 -6.90 -3.25 -12.36
CA SER A 867 -7.83 -4.30 -11.91
C SER A 867 -9.22 -3.82 -11.49
N MET A 868 -9.44 -2.50 -11.35
CA MET A 868 -10.75 -1.93 -10.95
C MET A 868 -11.91 -2.41 -11.82
N ALA A 869 -11.72 -2.49 -13.15
CA ALA A 869 -12.77 -2.91 -14.09
C ALA A 869 -13.29 -4.32 -13.77
N THR A 870 -12.38 -5.25 -13.47
CA THR A 870 -12.68 -6.63 -13.08
C THR A 870 -13.43 -6.67 -11.75
N HIS A 871 -12.99 -5.91 -10.73
CA HIS A 871 -13.66 -5.92 -9.42
C HIS A 871 -15.07 -5.30 -9.45
N ILE A 872 -15.30 -4.28 -10.29
CA ILE A 872 -16.65 -3.74 -10.57
C ILE A 872 -17.49 -4.78 -11.32
N ASN A 873 -16.93 -5.47 -12.32
CA ASN A 873 -17.63 -6.53 -13.05
C ASN A 873 -18.04 -7.68 -12.12
N ASN A 874 -17.15 -8.12 -11.22
CA ASN A 874 -17.42 -9.22 -10.29
C ASN A 874 -18.62 -8.94 -9.37
N ILE A 875 -18.80 -7.72 -8.85
CA ILE A 875 -19.97 -7.39 -7.99
C ILE A 875 -21.29 -7.35 -8.79
N CYS A 876 -21.22 -7.06 -10.09
CA CYS A 876 -22.36 -7.12 -11.01
C CYS A 876 -22.72 -8.57 -11.35
N GLU A 877 -21.74 -9.39 -11.76
CA GLU A 877 -21.94 -10.80 -12.11
C GLU A 877 -22.44 -11.65 -10.93
N ARG A 878 -21.97 -11.37 -9.72
CA ARG A 878 -22.47 -12.00 -8.48
C ARG A 878 -23.83 -11.45 -8.02
N ASN A 879 -24.45 -10.54 -8.77
CA ASN A 879 -25.75 -9.92 -8.47
C ASN A 879 -25.79 -9.26 -7.07
N TYR A 880 -24.66 -8.67 -6.64
CA TYR A 880 -24.58 -7.87 -5.42
C TYR A 880 -25.02 -6.42 -5.67
N VAL A 881 -24.87 -5.96 -6.90
CA VAL A 881 -25.45 -4.72 -7.42
C VAL A 881 -26.19 -5.00 -8.72
N LYS A 882 -27.21 -4.19 -9.01
CA LYS A 882 -27.90 -4.13 -10.31
C LYS A 882 -27.55 -2.82 -11.00
N LEU A 883 -27.32 -2.89 -12.30
CA LEU A 883 -27.11 -1.70 -13.13
C LEU A 883 -28.46 -1.07 -13.49
N ALA A 884 -28.59 0.22 -13.25
CA ALA A 884 -29.76 1.04 -13.56
C ALA A 884 -29.40 2.24 -14.47
N ASP A 885 -30.39 3.03 -14.85
CA ASP A 885 -30.25 4.20 -15.72
C ASP A 885 -29.11 5.13 -15.29
N GLY A 886 -28.35 5.62 -16.29
CA GLY A 886 -27.12 6.38 -16.04
C GLY A 886 -25.96 5.53 -15.50
N ARG A 887 -25.99 4.20 -15.73
CA ARG A 887 -24.99 3.22 -15.28
C ARG A 887 -24.75 3.24 -13.78
N ARG A 888 -25.85 3.37 -13.02
CA ARG A 888 -25.85 3.42 -11.55
C ARG A 888 -25.91 2.03 -10.94
N LEU A 889 -25.12 1.81 -9.91
CA LEU A 889 -24.97 0.54 -9.21
C LEU A 889 -25.85 0.56 -7.96
N ILE A 890 -27.01 -0.12 -8.04
CA ILE A 890 -27.97 -0.23 -6.93
C ILE A 890 -27.71 -1.55 -6.18
N PRO A 891 -27.31 -1.54 -4.91
CA PRO A 891 -27.12 -2.76 -4.13
C PRO A 891 -28.38 -3.63 -4.06
N THR A 892 -28.21 -4.94 -4.20
CA THR A 892 -29.28 -5.91 -3.97
C THR A 892 -29.43 -6.22 -2.48
N GLN A 893 -30.52 -6.88 -2.09
CA GLN A 893 -30.69 -7.34 -0.71
C GLN A 893 -29.53 -8.22 -0.24
N LEU A 894 -28.98 -9.06 -1.13
CA LEU A 894 -27.80 -9.87 -0.84
C LEU A 894 -26.53 -9.02 -0.69
N GLY A 895 -26.31 -8.05 -1.58
CA GLY A 895 -25.15 -7.15 -1.46
C GLY A 895 -25.15 -6.35 -0.16
N ILE A 896 -26.32 -5.83 0.25
CA ILE A 896 -26.50 -5.12 1.52
C ILE A 896 -26.30 -6.08 2.71
N ALA A 897 -26.97 -7.23 2.71
CA ALA A 897 -26.89 -8.21 3.80
C ALA A 897 -25.45 -8.70 4.03
N LEU A 898 -24.69 -8.95 2.97
CA LEU A 898 -23.27 -9.35 3.07
C LEU A 898 -22.44 -8.24 3.72
N VAL A 899 -22.49 -7.01 3.20
CA VAL A 899 -21.68 -5.91 3.73
C VAL A 899 -22.04 -5.60 5.18
N HIS A 900 -23.33 -5.40 5.49
CA HIS A 900 -23.78 -5.15 6.85
C HIS A 900 -23.46 -6.31 7.79
N GLY A 901 -23.56 -7.56 7.30
CA GLY A 901 -23.20 -8.76 8.03
C GLY A 901 -21.73 -8.79 8.44
N TYR A 902 -20.81 -8.57 7.49
CA TYR A 902 -19.38 -8.43 7.82
C TYR A 902 -19.13 -7.26 8.79
N GLN A 903 -19.76 -6.09 8.58
CA GLN A 903 -19.59 -4.93 9.47
C GLN A 903 -20.07 -5.15 10.90
N MET A 904 -21.11 -5.97 11.10
CA MET A 904 -21.59 -6.33 12.44
C MET A 904 -20.59 -7.17 13.24
N VAL A 905 -19.64 -7.82 12.54
CA VAL A 905 -18.60 -8.67 13.11
C VAL A 905 -17.24 -7.95 13.10
N ASP A 906 -16.68 -7.68 11.92
CA ASP A 906 -15.42 -6.96 11.74
C ASP A 906 -15.53 -5.98 10.55
N ASN A 907 -15.61 -4.69 10.86
CA ASN A 907 -15.68 -3.62 9.85
C ASN A 907 -14.42 -3.51 8.98
N GLU A 908 -13.26 -4.01 9.42
CA GLU A 908 -12.05 -4.07 8.60
C GLU A 908 -12.13 -5.08 7.44
N LEU A 909 -13.08 -6.02 7.46
CA LEU A 909 -13.33 -6.94 6.33
C LEU A 909 -13.95 -6.25 5.11
N VAL A 910 -14.51 -5.05 5.27
CA VAL A 910 -15.22 -4.32 4.20
C VAL A 910 -14.65 -2.94 3.88
N ILE A 911 -13.99 -2.24 4.81
CA ILE A 911 -13.42 -0.92 4.48
C ILE A 911 -12.16 -1.08 3.62
N PRO A 912 -11.91 -0.18 2.64
CA PRO A 912 -10.82 -0.33 1.68
C PRO A 912 -9.40 -0.28 2.31
N LYS A 913 -9.27 0.22 3.55
CA LYS A 913 -7.98 0.43 4.24
C LYS A 913 -7.09 -0.82 4.28
N VAL A 914 -7.66 -2.00 4.54
CA VAL A 914 -6.88 -3.24 4.61
C VAL A 914 -6.38 -3.65 3.22
N ARG A 915 -7.27 -3.62 2.21
CA ARG A 915 -6.90 -3.94 0.82
C ARG A 915 -5.85 -2.98 0.26
N ALA A 916 -5.98 -1.69 0.53
CA ALA A 916 -5.00 -0.69 0.08
C ALA A 916 -3.60 -0.94 0.65
N ASN A 917 -3.50 -1.43 1.90
CA ASN A 917 -2.22 -1.88 2.46
C ASN A 917 -1.69 -3.15 1.79
N MET A 918 -2.56 -4.10 1.40
CA MET A 918 -2.14 -5.29 0.63
C MET A 918 -1.57 -4.89 -0.73
N GLU A 919 -2.28 -4.05 -1.51
CA GLU A 919 -1.84 -3.62 -2.85
C GLU A 919 -0.57 -2.76 -2.78
N LYS A 920 -0.42 -1.94 -1.73
CA LYS A 920 0.84 -1.25 -1.44
C LYS A 920 1.99 -2.22 -1.13
N ASN A 921 1.74 -3.29 -0.39
CA ASN A 921 2.76 -4.30 -0.12
C ASN A 921 3.15 -5.07 -1.40
N CYS A 922 2.19 -5.43 -2.27
CA CYS A 922 2.51 -6.00 -3.58
C CYS A 922 3.35 -5.03 -4.44
N THR A 923 3.06 -3.73 -4.39
CA THR A 923 3.87 -2.72 -5.09
C THR A 923 5.28 -2.62 -4.51
N LEU A 924 5.47 -2.74 -3.19
CA LEU A 924 6.82 -2.85 -2.60
C LEU A 924 7.56 -4.12 -3.06
N VAL A 925 6.86 -5.24 -3.30
CA VAL A 925 7.46 -6.43 -3.92
C VAL A 925 7.88 -6.11 -5.37
N ALA A 926 7.00 -5.52 -6.18
CA ALA A 926 7.30 -5.16 -7.57
C ALA A 926 8.48 -4.18 -7.73
N GLU A 927 8.71 -3.32 -6.73
CA GLU A 927 9.83 -2.37 -6.66
C GLU A 927 11.13 -2.97 -6.09
N GLY A 928 11.16 -4.27 -5.76
CA GLY A 928 12.31 -4.91 -5.10
C GLY A 928 12.55 -4.43 -3.66
N LYS A 929 11.55 -3.82 -3.02
CA LYS A 929 11.61 -3.22 -1.67
C LYS A 929 11.01 -4.08 -0.56
N ALA A 930 10.40 -5.22 -0.88
CA ALA A 930 9.93 -6.23 0.07
C ALA A 930 9.98 -7.62 -0.58
N ASP A 931 10.16 -8.67 0.23
CA ASP A 931 10.24 -10.04 -0.29
C ASP A 931 8.83 -10.69 -0.34
N LEU A 932 8.56 -11.54 -1.33
CA LEU A 932 7.26 -12.21 -1.54
C LEU A 932 6.76 -12.95 -0.29
N MET A 933 7.59 -13.88 0.23
CA MET A 933 7.16 -14.81 1.27
C MET A 933 6.77 -14.12 2.58
N PRO A 934 7.56 -13.16 3.13
CA PRO A 934 7.15 -12.39 4.30
C PRO A 934 5.86 -11.58 4.12
N VAL A 935 5.65 -10.97 2.94
CA VAL A 935 4.44 -10.19 2.63
C VAL A 935 3.19 -11.09 2.63
N VAL A 936 3.25 -12.21 1.90
CA VAL A 936 2.16 -13.20 1.86
C VAL A 936 1.87 -13.75 3.26
N GLN A 937 2.89 -14.19 4.00
CA GLN A 937 2.73 -14.70 5.35
C GLN A 937 2.14 -13.68 6.34
N HIS A 938 2.55 -12.41 6.27
CA HIS A 938 2.01 -11.35 7.11
C HIS A 938 0.51 -11.17 6.87
N CYS A 939 0.09 -11.10 5.60
CA CYS A 939 -1.32 -10.99 5.23
C CYS A 939 -2.12 -12.23 5.65
N LEU A 940 -1.61 -13.44 5.41
CA LEU A 940 -2.28 -14.69 5.76
C LEU A 940 -2.46 -14.83 7.28
N ARG A 941 -1.49 -14.41 8.11
CA ARG A 941 -1.66 -14.38 9.57
C ARG A 941 -2.80 -13.43 9.99
N LEU A 942 -2.77 -12.19 9.52
CA LEU A 942 -3.80 -11.19 9.82
C LEU A 942 -5.22 -11.68 9.46
N PHE A 943 -5.40 -12.20 8.24
CA PHE A 943 -6.70 -12.67 7.78
C PHE A 943 -7.13 -14.00 8.38
N ARG A 944 -6.20 -14.87 8.80
CA ARG A 944 -6.52 -16.07 9.57
C ARG A 944 -7.14 -15.72 10.92
N ASP A 945 -6.58 -14.74 11.62
CA ASP A 945 -7.08 -14.34 12.94
C ASP A 945 -8.43 -13.62 12.81
N LYS A 946 -8.60 -12.76 11.80
CA LYS A 946 -9.92 -12.19 11.44
C LYS A 946 -10.94 -13.26 11.02
N PHE A 947 -10.53 -14.32 10.31
CA PHE A 947 -11.40 -15.42 9.94
C PHE A 947 -11.86 -16.24 11.16
N ILE A 948 -10.97 -16.53 12.12
CA ILE A 948 -11.33 -17.21 13.38
C ILE A 948 -12.36 -16.36 14.14
N TYR A 949 -12.12 -15.05 14.25
CA TYR A 949 -13.08 -14.13 14.88
C TYR A 949 -14.42 -14.07 14.12
N TYR A 950 -14.40 -14.10 12.79
CA TYR A 950 -15.60 -14.13 11.96
C TYR A 950 -16.43 -15.41 12.19
N VAL A 951 -15.79 -16.58 12.18
CA VAL A 951 -16.44 -17.87 12.45
C VAL A 951 -17.04 -17.91 13.85
N ALA A 952 -16.35 -17.39 14.86
CA ALA A 952 -16.83 -17.33 16.25
C ALA A 952 -18.07 -16.43 16.43
N ASN A 953 -18.30 -15.46 15.53
CA ASN A 953 -19.37 -14.47 15.63
C ASN A 953 -20.40 -14.56 14.48
N VAL A 954 -20.34 -15.62 13.66
CA VAL A 954 -21.18 -15.80 12.46
C VAL A 954 -22.68 -15.74 12.74
N ASP A 955 -23.11 -16.10 13.96
CA ASP A 955 -24.51 -16.05 14.38
C ASP A 955 -25.09 -14.61 14.38
N LEU A 956 -24.25 -13.57 14.41
CA LEU A 956 -24.68 -12.18 14.18
C LEU A 956 -25.12 -11.96 12.73
N VAL A 957 -24.39 -12.57 11.78
CA VAL A 957 -24.71 -12.56 10.35
C VAL A 957 -25.95 -13.41 10.07
N ASP A 958 -26.06 -14.58 10.69
CA ASP A 958 -27.22 -15.48 10.56
C ASP A 958 -28.53 -14.82 11.04
N GLN A 959 -28.47 -14.02 12.12
CA GLN A 959 -29.62 -13.23 12.59
C GLN A 959 -30.03 -12.14 11.59
N LEU A 960 -29.07 -11.49 10.93
CA LEU A 960 -29.33 -10.51 9.88
C LEU A 960 -29.96 -11.18 8.65
N PHE A 961 -29.34 -12.26 8.15
CA PHE A 961 -29.81 -13.04 7.01
C PHE A 961 -31.20 -13.62 7.27
N GLU A 962 -31.47 -14.16 8.48
CA GLU A 962 -32.82 -14.60 8.85
C GLU A 962 -33.86 -13.49 8.70
N THR A 963 -33.50 -12.27 9.08
CA THR A 963 -34.45 -11.15 9.13
C THR A 963 -34.65 -10.51 7.75
N ILE A 964 -33.70 -10.68 6.82
CA ILE A 964 -33.79 -10.21 5.42
C ILE A 964 -34.43 -11.25 4.50
N PHE A 965 -34.12 -12.54 4.66
CA PHE A 965 -34.47 -13.63 3.72
C PHE A 965 -35.59 -14.58 4.18
N LYS A 966 -36.24 -14.35 5.34
CA LYS A 966 -37.50 -15.04 5.69
C LYS A 966 -38.71 -14.11 5.48
N SER A 967 -39.88 -14.70 5.26
CA SER A 967 -41.08 -14.02 4.75
C SER A 967 -41.58 -12.82 5.59
N LEU A 968 -42.45 -12.01 5.00
CA LEU A 968 -43.03 -10.80 5.62
C LEU A 968 -43.70 -11.01 6.99
N GLU A 969 -44.18 -12.21 7.29
CA GLU A 969 -44.75 -12.56 8.62
C GLU A 969 -43.67 -12.69 9.71
N ALA A 970 -42.41 -12.91 9.33
CA ALA A 970 -41.25 -12.93 10.22
C ALA A 970 -40.60 -11.54 10.40
N ALA A 971 -40.94 -10.55 9.57
CA ALA A 971 -40.37 -9.20 9.60
C ALA A 971 -40.73 -8.39 10.87
N GLY A 972 -41.61 -8.93 11.72
CA GLY A 972 -41.99 -8.34 13.00
C GLY A 972 -43.04 -7.23 12.90
N ARG A 973 -43.69 -6.93 14.01
CA ARG A 973 -44.73 -5.88 14.10
C ARG A 973 -44.07 -4.49 14.22
N PRO A 974 -44.42 -3.50 13.38
CA PRO A 974 -43.97 -2.12 13.58
C PRO A 974 -44.31 -1.61 14.99
N LEU A 975 -43.37 -0.95 15.67
CA LEU A 975 -43.58 -0.46 17.03
C LEU A 975 -43.15 0.98 17.29
N SER A 976 -41.95 1.38 16.86
CA SER A 976 -41.39 2.71 17.09
C SER A 976 -40.58 3.18 15.87
N ARG A 977 -40.12 4.42 15.82
CA ARG A 977 -39.23 4.93 14.76
C ARG A 977 -37.75 4.77 15.09
N CYS A 978 -36.99 4.40 14.07
CA CYS A 978 -35.53 4.44 14.03
C CYS A 978 -35.03 5.89 14.02
N GLY A 979 -34.01 6.22 14.80
CA GLY A 979 -33.40 7.56 14.80
C GLY A 979 -32.74 7.89 13.47
N ASP A 980 -32.00 6.94 12.91
CA ASP A 980 -31.19 7.10 11.70
C ASP A 980 -32.03 7.47 10.45
N CYS A 981 -33.16 6.79 10.21
CA CYS A 981 -33.97 6.99 8.99
C CYS A 981 -35.42 7.46 9.23
N GLN A 982 -35.85 7.59 10.49
CA GLN A 982 -37.22 7.94 10.90
C GLN A 982 -38.34 6.99 10.40
N ARG A 983 -37.97 5.83 9.83
CA ARG A 983 -38.89 4.74 9.46
C ARG A 983 -39.13 3.79 10.64
N TYR A 984 -40.15 2.95 10.53
CA TYR A 984 -40.51 2.02 11.60
C TYR A 984 -39.45 0.95 11.86
N LEU A 985 -39.12 0.78 13.13
CA LEU A 985 -38.55 -0.41 13.73
C LEU A 985 -39.65 -1.43 13.99
N SER A 986 -39.46 -2.64 13.50
CA SER A 986 -40.32 -3.78 13.81
C SER A 986 -39.77 -4.57 14.99
N VAL A 987 -40.64 -5.01 15.89
CA VAL A 987 -40.31 -6.02 16.91
C VAL A 987 -40.38 -7.41 16.31
N VAL A 988 -39.26 -8.12 16.35
CA VAL A 988 -39.19 -9.55 16.04
C VAL A 988 -39.32 -10.30 17.37
N ASP A 989 -40.54 -10.75 17.68
CA ASP A 989 -40.91 -11.43 18.94
C ASP A 989 -40.39 -12.89 19.03
N ARG A 990 -39.57 -13.35 18.07
CA ARG A 990 -38.83 -14.62 18.13
C ARG A 990 -37.57 -14.48 19.01
N LYS A 991 -37.14 -15.55 19.69
CA LYS A 991 -35.91 -15.52 20.51
C LYS A 991 -34.64 -15.61 19.63
N PRO A 992 -33.57 -14.85 19.92
CA PRO A 992 -33.52 -13.74 20.87
C PRO A 992 -34.35 -12.55 20.37
N VAL A 993 -35.16 -11.98 21.27
CA VAL A 993 -36.08 -10.89 20.96
C VAL A 993 -35.27 -9.65 20.60
N ARG A 994 -35.64 -9.02 19.49
CA ARG A 994 -34.86 -7.94 18.85
C ARG A 994 -35.76 -6.93 18.15
N MET A 995 -35.26 -5.72 17.92
CA MET A 995 -35.87 -4.77 16.97
C MET A 995 -35.07 -4.75 15.67
N PHE A 996 -35.76 -4.51 14.55
CA PHE A 996 -35.15 -4.45 13.22
C PHE A 996 -35.65 -3.24 12.44
N CYS A 997 -34.73 -2.47 11.85
CA CYS A 997 -35.06 -1.45 10.87
C CYS A 997 -34.97 -2.02 9.46
N LYS A 998 -36.10 -2.20 8.77
CA LYS A 998 -36.12 -2.67 7.37
C LYS A 998 -35.47 -1.69 6.38
N THR A 999 -35.37 -0.41 6.72
CA THR A 999 -34.78 0.62 5.85
C THR A 999 -33.26 0.73 6.04
N CYS A 1000 -32.76 0.67 7.27
CA CYS A 1000 -31.30 0.64 7.54
C CYS A 1000 -30.70 -0.76 7.53
N ASN A 1001 -31.52 -1.82 7.41
CA ASN A 1001 -31.16 -3.22 7.63
C ASN A 1001 -30.41 -3.51 8.95
N ARG A 1002 -30.62 -2.67 9.98
CA ARG A 1002 -29.95 -2.77 11.28
C ARG A 1002 -30.81 -3.52 12.31
N ILE A 1003 -30.18 -4.44 13.03
CA ILE A 1003 -30.76 -5.14 14.19
C ILE A 1003 -30.29 -4.44 15.47
N PHE A 1004 -31.19 -4.34 16.45
CA PHE A 1004 -30.94 -3.86 17.81
C PHE A 1004 -31.31 -4.98 18.79
N LYS A 1005 -30.36 -5.39 19.64
CA LYS A 1005 -30.61 -6.32 20.77
C LYS A 1005 -31.62 -5.68 21.72
N MET A 1006 -32.49 -6.49 22.35
CA MET A 1006 -33.51 -6.01 23.29
C MET A 1006 -33.56 -6.88 24.56
N PRO A 1007 -34.19 -6.41 25.66
CA PRO A 1007 -34.33 -7.22 26.86
C PRO A 1007 -35.08 -8.53 26.61
N GLN A 1008 -34.51 -9.65 27.04
CA GLN A 1008 -35.08 -10.97 26.78
C GLN A 1008 -36.23 -11.30 27.75
N ASN A 1009 -37.38 -11.71 27.19
CA ASN A 1009 -38.61 -12.04 27.92
C ASN A 1009 -39.34 -10.84 28.56
N GLY A 1010 -39.88 -9.94 27.73
CA GLY A 1010 -40.82 -8.90 28.14
C GLY A 1010 -41.73 -8.45 27.01
N GLN A 1011 -42.88 -7.83 27.32
CA GLN A 1011 -43.71 -7.19 26.28
C GLN A 1011 -43.17 -5.80 25.97
N MET A 1012 -43.04 -5.46 24.69
CA MET A 1012 -42.63 -4.14 24.22
C MET A 1012 -43.81 -3.35 23.64
N LYS A 1013 -43.97 -2.10 24.11
CA LYS A 1013 -44.98 -1.11 23.67
C LYS A 1013 -44.29 0.22 23.34
N LEU A 1014 -44.90 1.08 22.53
CA LEU A 1014 -44.36 2.42 22.25
C LEU A 1014 -44.46 3.31 23.50
N TYR A 1015 -43.41 4.07 23.84
CA TYR A 1015 -43.41 4.95 25.02
C TYR A 1015 -43.70 6.40 24.64
N LYS A 1016 -44.99 6.75 24.59
CA LYS A 1016 -45.51 8.13 24.47
C LYS A 1016 -44.98 8.93 23.25
N GLU A 1017 -44.51 8.26 22.20
CA GLU A 1017 -43.84 8.88 21.03
C GLU A 1017 -42.64 9.77 21.39
N LEU A 1018 -42.09 9.61 22.60
CA LEU A 1018 -40.92 10.36 23.05
C LEU A 1018 -39.68 9.84 22.34
N LYS A 1019 -38.80 10.77 21.94
CA LYS A 1019 -37.54 10.46 21.29
C LYS A 1019 -36.36 10.59 22.24
N CYS A 1020 -35.34 9.79 22.02
CA CYS A 1020 -34.05 9.91 22.68
C CYS A 1020 -33.35 11.21 22.24
N PRO A 1021 -32.84 12.05 23.16
CA PRO A 1021 -32.13 13.28 22.80
C PRO A 1021 -30.68 13.04 22.34
N LEU A 1022 -30.17 11.81 22.41
CA LEU A 1022 -28.81 11.46 21.98
C LEU A 1022 -28.78 10.97 20.52
N ASP A 1023 -29.78 10.18 20.12
CA ASP A 1023 -29.80 9.44 18.84
C ASP A 1023 -31.11 9.58 18.05
N ASN A 1024 -32.10 10.32 18.58
CA ASN A 1024 -33.41 10.58 17.97
C ASN A 1024 -34.31 9.34 17.73
N PHE A 1025 -33.99 8.16 18.31
CA PHE A 1025 -34.86 6.98 18.27
C PHE A 1025 -36.09 7.17 19.17
N GLU A 1026 -37.25 6.67 18.74
CA GLU A 1026 -38.44 6.61 19.59
C GLU A 1026 -38.30 5.53 20.67
N LEU A 1027 -38.65 5.91 21.89
CA LEU A 1027 -38.53 5.08 23.08
C LEU A 1027 -39.58 3.97 23.11
N VAL A 1028 -39.17 2.79 23.60
CA VAL A 1028 -40.07 1.64 23.83
C VAL A 1028 -40.14 1.31 25.31
N PHE A 1029 -41.32 0.96 25.78
CA PHE A 1029 -41.61 0.55 27.14
C PHE A 1029 -41.57 -0.98 27.22
N VAL A 1030 -40.71 -1.52 28.08
CA VAL A 1030 -40.52 -2.98 28.23
C VAL A 1030 -41.01 -3.42 29.60
N SER A 1031 -41.95 -4.37 29.64
CA SER A 1031 -42.46 -4.98 30.88
C SER A 1031 -41.84 -6.36 31.11
N ASN A 1032 -41.12 -6.54 32.22
CA ASN A 1032 -40.50 -7.82 32.56
C ASN A 1032 -41.48 -8.78 33.28
N LYS A 1033 -41.10 -10.07 33.39
CA LYS A 1033 -41.89 -11.12 34.05
C LYS A 1033 -42.17 -10.91 35.55
N VAL A 1034 -41.52 -9.93 36.19
CA VAL A 1034 -41.67 -9.59 37.62
C VAL A 1034 -42.54 -8.33 37.81
N GLY A 1035 -43.21 -7.87 36.74
CA GLY A 1035 -44.12 -6.71 36.78
C GLY A 1035 -43.44 -5.34 36.74
N LYS A 1036 -42.10 -5.27 36.79
CA LYS A 1036 -41.37 -4.00 36.60
C LYS A 1036 -41.33 -3.64 35.13
N SER A 1037 -41.64 -2.39 34.80
CA SER A 1037 -41.69 -1.89 33.43
C SER A 1037 -40.94 -0.56 33.31
N TYR A 1038 -40.21 -0.35 32.21
CA TYR A 1038 -39.37 0.83 32.05
C TYR A 1038 -39.18 1.24 30.57
N PRO A 1039 -38.95 2.54 30.29
CA PRO A 1039 -38.66 3.02 28.94
C PRO A 1039 -37.19 2.83 28.60
N ILE A 1040 -36.89 2.39 27.38
CA ILE A 1040 -35.54 2.30 26.81
C ILE A 1040 -35.49 2.92 25.41
N CYS A 1041 -34.32 3.44 25.05
CA CYS A 1041 -33.98 3.70 23.66
C CYS A 1041 -33.45 2.38 23.02
N PRO A 1042 -33.97 1.93 21.87
CA PRO A 1042 -33.44 0.75 21.18
C PRO A 1042 -31.95 0.86 20.81
N MET A 1043 -31.48 2.03 20.36
CA MET A 1043 -30.08 2.26 20.02
C MET A 1043 -29.20 2.17 21.27
N CYS A 1044 -29.43 3.04 22.27
CA CYS A 1044 -28.60 3.07 23.46
C CYS A 1044 -28.62 1.74 24.24
N TYR A 1045 -29.69 0.93 24.16
CA TYR A 1045 -29.71 -0.39 24.80
C TYR A 1045 -28.84 -1.43 24.07
N ASP A 1046 -28.81 -1.41 22.73
CA ASP A 1046 -27.94 -2.27 21.92
C ASP A 1046 -26.47 -1.84 22.06
N ASP A 1047 -26.22 -0.52 22.03
CA ASP A 1047 -24.90 0.12 22.05
C ASP A 1047 -24.85 1.25 23.12
N PRO A 1048 -24.48 0.92 24.38
CA PRO A 1048 -24.50 1.86 25.50
C PRO A 1048 -23.54 3.05 25.39
N PRO A 1049 -24.02 4.31 25.33
CA PRO A 1049 -23.14 5.50 25.27
C PRO A 1049 -22.38 5.81 26.58
N PHE A 1050 -22.52 4.98 27.63
CA PHE A 1050 -21.96 5.23 28.97
C PHE A 1050 -21.23 4.02 29.59
N GLY A 1051 -20.73 3.08 28.76
CA GLY A 1051 -19.81 2.02 29.20
C GLY A 1051 -20.36 0.94 30.16
N ALA A 1052 -21.64 1.01 30.55
CA ALA A 1052 -22.24 0.09 31.50
C ALA A 1052 -22.58 -1.28 30.87
N ARG A 1053 -21.62 -2.21 30.83
CA ARG A 1053 -21.85 -3.64 30.57
C ARG A 1053 -21.23 -4.50 31.68
N GLU A 1054 -22.08 -5.09 32.52
CA GLU A 1054 -22.01 -6.54 32.87
C GLU A 1054 -23.13 -7.06 33.80
N GLU A 1055 -23.90 -6.21 34.49
CA GLU A 1055 -25.03 -6.71 35.29
C GLU A 1055 -26.30 -6.99 34.47
N GLN A 1056 -26.53 -8.28 34.20
CA GLN A 1056 -27.71 -8.82 33.52
C GLN A 1056 -29.04 -8.28 34.10
N GLY A 1057 -29.66 -7.34 33.39
CA GLY A 1057 -31.10 -7.05 33.46
C GLY A 1057 -31.62 -6.29 34.69
N LYS A 1058 -30.76 -5.70 35.53
CA LYS A 1058 -31.20 -5.01 36.77
C LYS A 1058 -31.14 -3.47 36.75
N HIS A 1059 -30.16 -2.86 36.08
CA HIS A 1059 -29.82 -1.44 36.34
C HIS A 1059 -29.71 -0.49 35.13
N TRP A 1060 -30.10 -0.90 33.91
CA TRP A 1060 -30.06 -0.04 32.71
C TRP A 1060 -30.72 1.34 32.88
N ASN A 1061 -31.75 1.43 33.72
CA ASN A 1061 -32.50 2.67 33.93
C ASN A 1061 -31.70 3.77 34.65
N LEU A 1062 -30.76 3.42 35.53
CA LEU A 1062 -30.32 4.35 36.58
C LEU A 1062 -29.46 5.51 36.08
N ASP A 1063 -28.77 5.40 34.95
CA ASP A 1063 -27.85 6.45 34.47
C ASP A 1063 -28.17 7.04 33.09
N HIS A 1064 -29.20 6.54 32.40
CA HIS A 1064 -29.62 7.12 31.13
C HIS A 1064 -30.30 8.49 31.34
N PRO A 1065 -29.83 9.61 30.73
CA PRO A 1065 -30.34 10.96 31.00
C PRO A 1065 -31.86 11.13 30.83
N ILE A 1066 -32.43 10.37 29.89
CA ILE A 1066 -33.88 10.26 29.64
C ILE A 1066 -34.66 9.87 30.90
N TYR A 1067 -34.26 8.79 31.57
CA TYR A 1067 -35.06 8.24 32.69
C TYR A 1067 -35.09 9.21 33.87
N LYS A 1068 -33.97 9.91 34.12
CA LYS A 1068 -33.88 10.99 35.12
C LYS A 1068 -34.71 12.23 34.73
N LYS A 1069 -34.88 12.54 33.44
CA LYS A 1069 -35.61 13.72 32.93
C LYS A 1069 -37.14 13.62 33.03
N TYR A 1070 -37.71 12.41 33.03
CA TYR A 1070 -39.18 12.20 33.06
C TYR A 1070 -39.73 11.78 34.44
N ARG A 1071 -38.89 11.70 35.47
CA ARG A 1071 -39.34 11.48 36.86
C ARG A 1071 -40.00 12.75 37.43
N PRO A 1072 -41.08 12.65 38.23
CA PRO A 1072 -41.69 13.82 38.86
C PRO A 1072 -40.71 14.58 39.76
N ALA A 1073 -40.48 15.86 39.45
CA ALA A 1073 -39.62 16.75 40.22
C ALA A 1073 -40.21 17.03 41.61
N VAL A 1074 -39.36 17.04 42.64
CA VAL A 1074 -39.76 17.34 44.03
C VAL A 1074 -39.14 18.65 44.49
N MET A 1075 -37.82 18.82 44.30
CA MET A 1075 -37.09 20.01 44.74
C MET A 1075 -35.74 20.16 44.03
N SER A 1076 -35.07 21.30 44.15
CA SER A 1076 -33.67 21.47 43.71
C SER A 1076 -32.72 20.52 44.48
N CYS A 1077 -31.59 20.15 43.86
CA CYS A 1077 -30.61 19.30 44.51
C CYS A 1077 -29.98 19.96 45.75
N ILE A 1078 -29.71 19.15 46.78
CA ILE A 1078 -29.08 19.58 48.04
C ILE A 1078 -27.55 19.40 48.06
N ALA A 1079 -26.95 18.94 46.96
CA ALA A 1079 -25.50 18.77 46.85
C ALA A 1079 -24.83 20.09 46.45
N ASP A 1080 -23.72 20.42 47.11
CA ASP A 1080 -22.89 21.60 46.80
C ASP A 1080 -22.55 21.64 45.30
N ASN A 1081 -22.75 22.79 44.65
CA ASN A 1081 -22.52 23.03 43.22
C ASN A 1081 -23.31 22.14 42.22
N CYS A 1082 -24.40 21.49 42.63
CA CYS A 1082 -25.27 20.75 41.71
C CYS A 1082 -26.44 21.62 41.20
N SER A 1083 -26.55 21.81 39.88
CA SER A 1083 -27.68 22.48 39.21
C SER A 1083 -28.90 21.57 38.96
N GLY A 1084 -28.88 20.35 39.49
CA GLY A 1084 -29.92 19.35 39.25
C GLY A 1084 -31.17 19.50 40.12
N THR A 1085 -32.15 18.66 39.81
CA THR A 1085 -33.41 18.50 40.53
C THR A 1085 -33.47 17.11 41.16
N LEU A 1086 -33.93 17.03 42.40
CA LEU A 1086 -34.29 15.79 43.08
C LEU A 1086 -35.69 15.36 42.61
N CYS A 1087 -35.78 14.18 42.00
CA CYS A 1087 -37.00 13.64 41.40
C CYS A 1087 -37.40 12.31 42.04
N LEU A 1088 -38.69 12.09 42.25
CA LEU A 1088 -39.22 10.87 42.86
C LEU A 1088 -39.03 9.67 41.93
N ASP A 1089 -38.41 8.61 42.43
CA ASP A 1089 -38.45 7.29 41.81
C ASP A 1089 -39.79 6.62 42.13
N VAL A 1090 -40.76 6.76 41.23
CA VAL A 1090 -42.10 6.16 41.39
C VAL A 1090 -42.10 4.63 41.44
N ASP A 1091 -41.02 3.98 40.99
CA ASP A 1091 -40.88 2.52 40.93
C ASP A 1091 -40.10 1.93 42.13
N SER A 1092 -39.65 2.79 43.06
CA SER A 1092 -38.80 2.41 44.21
C SER A 1092 -39.56 1.85 45.42
N GLY A 1093 -40.89 1.97 45.46
CA GLY A 1093 -41.71 1.44 46.54
C GLY A 1093 -41.53 -0.08 46.76
N PRO A 1094 -41.56 -0.59 48.01
CA PRO A 1094 -41.83 0.12 49.27
C PRO A 1094 -40.63 0.89 49.86
N LYS A 1095 -39.43 0.78 49.27
CA LYS A 1095 -38.19 1.47 49.70
C LYS A 1095 -37.99 2.75 48.91
N TRP A 1096 -38.97 3.64 49.07
CA TRP A 1096 -39.14 4.87 48.30
C TRP A 1096 -37.87 5.74 48.28
N GLN A 1097 -37.52 6.24 47.10
CA GLN A 1097 -36.29 6.99 46.83
C GLN A 1097 -36.56 8.24 46.00
N ILE A 1098 -35.77 9.28 46.25
CA ILE A 1098 -35.71 10.51 45.47
C ILE A 1098 -34.24 10.74 45.11
N ASP A 1099 -33.95 10.79 43.81
CA ASP A 1099 -32.59 10.87 43.28
C ASP A 1099 -32.40 12.15 42.46
N CYS A 1100 -31.18 12.67 42.42
CA CYS A 1100 -30.87 13.82 41.59
C CYS A 1100 -30.75 13.42 40.10
N ASN A 1101 -31.31 14.25 39.23
CA ASN A 1101 -31.21 14.06 37.78
C ASN A 1101 -29.84 14.43 37.17
N VAL A 1102 -28.94 15.04 37.94
CA VAL A 1102 -27.59 15.48 37.50
C VAL A 1102 -26.45 14.82 38.27
N CYS A 1103 -26.52 14.74 39.61
CA CYS A 1103 -25.43 14.19 40.44
C CYS A 1103 -25.84 12.91 41.19
N LEU A 1104 -24.90 12.32 41.95
CA LEU A 1104 -25.10 11.09 42.72
C LEU A 1104 -25.93 11.26 44.02
N GLN A 1105 -26.60 12.40 44.22
CA GLN A 1105 -27.34 12.65 45.45
C GLN A 1105 -28.63 11.81 45.51
N GLN A 1106 -28.77 11.00 46.57
CA GLN A 1106 -29.92 10.11 46.79
C GLN A 1106 -30.51 10.28 48.20
N LEU A 1107 -31.84 10.30 48.27
CA LEU A 1107 -32.62 10.30 49.51
C LEU A 1107 -33.48 9.03 49.58
N ALA A 1108 -33.38 8.27 50.67
CA ALA A 1108 -34.42 7.31 51.04
C ALA A 1108 -35.53 8.05 51.80
N ILE A 1109 -36.79 7.71 51.53
CA ILE A 1109 -37.95 8.28 52.23
C ILE A 1109 -38.86 7.16 52.75
N PHE A 1110 -39.39 7.34 53.97
CA PHE A 1110 -40.41 6.48 54.57
C PHE A 1110 -40.09 4.97 54.57
N GLU A 1111 -38.84 4.58 54.87
CA GLU A 1111 -38.31 3.20 54.81
C GLU A 1111 -39.33 2.10 55.19
N ASP A 1112 -39.88 1.42 54.17
CA ASP A 1112 -40.90 0.37 54.28
C ASP A 1112 -42.19 0.74 55.07
N LYS A 1113 -42.42 2.02 55.37
CA LYS A 1113 -43.63 2.58 56.02
C LYS A 1113 -44.69 3.02 55.02
N ALA A 1114 -44.30 3.62 53.89
CA ALA A 1114 -45.24 4.13 52.88
C ALA A 1114 -45.67 3.05 51.88
N HIS A 1115 -46.97 2.90 51.67
CA HIS A 1115 -47.54 2.04 50.64
C HIS A 1115 -47.62 2.75 49.27
N LYS A 1116 -47.82 4.07 49.27
CA LYS A 1116 -47.90 4.91 48.07
C LYS A 1116 -47.28 6.28 48.36
N VAL A 1117 -46.45 6.77 47.45
CA VAL A 1117 -45.94 8.16 47.44
C VAL A 1117 -46.22 8.75 46.07
N LYS A 1118 -46.72 9.99 46.03
CA LYS A 1118 -47.07 10.71 44.80
C LYS A 1118 -46.67 12.18 44.90
N VAL A 1119 -46.06 12.71 43.84
CA VAL A 1119 -45.83 14.15 43.68
C VAL A 1119 -47.13 14.85 43.25
N THR A 1120 -47.44 15.99 43.85
CA THR A 1120 -48.66 16.76 43.55
C THR A 1120 -48.36 17.98 42.67
N SER A 1121 -49.38 18.80 42.36
CA SER A 1121 -49.23 20.09 41.68
C SER A 1121 -48.80 21.24 42.61
N ASP A 1122 -48.89 21.02 43.91
CA ASP A 1122 -48.91 22.10 44.90
C ASP A 1122 -47.52 22.28 45.48
N HIS A 1123 -47.16 23.52 45.79
CA HIS A 1123 -45.81 23.89 46.22
C HIS A 1123 -45.83 24.36 47.68
N CYS A 1124 -44.77 24.08 48.42
CA CYS A 1124 -44.59 24.56 49.79
C CYS A 1124 -44.29 26.07 49.79
N GLU A 1125 -45.07 26.84 50.55
CA GLU A 1125 -44.90 28.29 50.66
C GLU A 1125 -43.54 28.72 51.24
N GLU A 1126 -42.91 27.89 52.08
CA GLU A 1126 -41.63 28.23 52.72
C GLU A 1126 -40.38 27.98 51.85
N CYS A 1127 -40.39 26.93 51.02
CA CYS A 1127 -39.18 26.44 50.33
C CYS A 1127 -39.41 26.10 48.85
N SER A 1128 -40.59 26.40 48.31
CA SER A 1128 -41.02 26.15 46.93
C SER A 1128 -40.90 24.70 46.44
N SER A 1129 -40.61 23.74 47.33
CA SER A 1129 -40.56 22.32 47.02
C SER A 1129 -41.97 21.76 46.87
N VAL A 1130 -42.17 20.84 45.93
CA VAL A 1130 -43.47 20.25 45.62
C VAL A 1130 -43.95 19.37 46.78
N LEU A 1131 -45.24 19.47 47.12
CA LEU A 1131 -45.85 18.66 48.17
C LEU A 1131 -46.03 17.21 47.71
N LEU A 1132 -45.73 16.27 48.60
CA LEU A 1132 -45.93 14.84 48.41
C LEU A 1132 -47.23 14.39 49.09
N GLU A 1133 -48.03 13.60 48.39
CA GLU A 1133 -49.18 12.83 48.88
C GLU A 1133 -48.67 11.43 49.26
N VAL A 1134 -48.71 11.08 50.55
CA VAL A 1134 -48.14 9.84 51.08
C VAL A 1134 -49.20 9.05 51.84
N VAL A 1135 -49.42 7.80 51.42
CA VAL A 1135 -50.30 6.85 52.10
C VAL A 1135 -49.43 5.79 52.78
N PHE A 1136 -49.59 5.64 54.09
CA PHE A 1136 -48.84 4.71 54.92
C PHE A 1136 -49.47 3.32 54.96
N GLY A 1137 -48.65 2.29 55.18
CA GLY A 1137 -49.11 0.92 55.37
C GLY A 1137 -49.80 0.75 56.73
N LYS A 1138 -50.87 -0.06 56.79
CA LYS A 1138 -51.65 -0.31 58.01
C LYS A 1138 -50.74 -0.72 59.18
N GLY A 1139 -50.81 0.02 60.28
CA GLY A 1139 -49.95 -0.19 61.47
C GLY A 1139 -48.52 0.37 61.37
N LYS A 1140 -48.16 1.07 60.28
CA LYS A 1140 -46.83 1.68 60.06
C LYS A 1140 -46.84 3.20 59.95
N SER A 1141 -48.01 3.84 60.09
CA SER A 1141 -48.13 5.30 59.95
C SER A 1141 -47.34 6.03 61.05
N PRO A 1142 -46.49 7.03 60.70
CA PRO A 1142 -45.82 7.91 61.64
C PRO A 1142 -46.66 9.15 62.00
N LEU A 1143 -47.91 9.23 61.53
CA LEU A 1143 -48.78 10.39 61.72
C LEU A 1143 -49.46 10.36 63.10
N PRO A 1144 -49.78 11.54 63.68
CA PRO A 1144 -50.67 11.63 64.84
C PRO A 1144 -52.03 10.98 64.60
N ASP A 1145 -52.69 10.59 65.70
CA ASP A 1145 -54.09 10.15 65.75
C ASP A 1145 -54.47 8.97 64.83
N GLY A 1146 -53.48 8.19 64.39
CA GLY A 1146 -53.70 7.02 63.53
C GLY A 1146 -54.09 7.35 62.10
N GLN A 1147 -53.90 8.59 61.65
CA GLN A 1147 -54.13 8.97 60.25
C GLN A 1147 -53.25 8.13 59.31
N MET A 1148 -53.79 7.75 58.16
CA MET A 1148 -53.13 6.85 57.20
C MET A 1148 -52.58 7.55 55.96
N GLU A 1149 -52.93 8.82 55.75
CA GLU A 1149 -52.56 9.61 54.59
C GLU A 1149 -52.22 11.04 55.02
N LYS A 1150 -51.20 11.64 54.39
CA LYS A 1150 -50.87 13.06 54.57
C LYS A 1150 -50.34 13.63 53.26
N LYS A 1151 -50.67 14.90 53.01
CA LYS A 1151 -50.07 15.71 51.94
C LYS A 1151 -49.21 16.80 52.57
N ALA A 1152 -47.89 16.76 52.36
CA ALA A 1152 -46.93 17.64 53.05
C ALA A 1152 -45.64 17.86 52.25
N CYS A 1153 -44.87 18.87 52.64
CA CYS A 1153 -43.55 19.14 52.07
C CYS A 1153 -42.50 18.20 52.66
N LEU A 1154 -41.67 17.57 51.82
CA LEU A 1154 -40.58 16.71 52.30
C LEU A 1154 -39.59 17.43 53.24
N VAL A 1155 -39.40 18.74 53.02
CA VAL A 1155 -38.39 19.55 53.72
C VAL A 1155 -38.95 20.20 54.98
N CYS A 1156 -40.09 20.90 54.87
CA CYS A 1156 -40.63 21.72 55.95
C CYS A 1156 -41.56 20.97 56.90
N ASP A 1157 -42.15 19.83 56.50
CA ASP A 1157 -42.97 19.03 57.41
C ASP A 1157 -42.10 18.13 58.31
N GLU A 1158 -42.24 18.29 59.63
CA GLU A 1158 -41.39 17.58 60.60
C GLU A 1158 -41.46 16.06 60.45
N VAL A 1159 -42.63 15.49 60.13
CA VAL A 1159 -42.82 14.03 60.03
C VAL A 1159 -42.23 13.47 58.73
N PHE A 1160 -42.34 14.20 57.62
CA PHE A 1160 -41.77 13.78 56.33
C PHE A 1160 -40.25 13.92 56.35
N ASN A 1161 -39.75 15.03 56.89
CA ASN A 1161 -38.34 15.31 57.07
C ASN A 1161 -37.68 14.27 58.01
N ALA A 1162 -38.28 13.97 59.16
CA ALA A 1162 -37.79 12.93 60.09
C ALA A 1162 -37.77 11.51 59.51
N HIS A 1163 -38.41 11.30 58.35
CA HIS A 1163 -38.38 10.04 57.60
C HIS A 1163 -37.69 10.15 56.24
N THR A 1164 -36.82 11.16 56.09
CA THR A 1164 -35.94 11.35 54.92
C THR A 1164 -34.48 11.18 55.33
N VAL A 1165 -33.75 10.31 54.64
CA VAL A 1165 -32.34 9.98 54.94
C VAL A 1165 -31.49 10.12 53.68
N SER A 1166 -30.43 10.94 53.74
CA SER A 1166 -29.43 11.06 52.67
C SER A 1166 -28.51 9.84 52.66
N LYS A 1167 -28.45 9.12 51.54
CA LYS A 1167 -27.54 7.96 51.40
C LYS A 1167 -26.09 8.36 51.11
N THR A 1168 -25.85 9.59 50.66
CA THR A 1168 -24.54 10.10 50.22
C THR A 1168 -23.81 10.99 51.23
N GLY A 1169 -24.17 10.93 52.52
CA GLY A 1169 -23.22 11.26 53.59
C GLY A 1169 -23.20 12.71 54.11
N LYS A 1170 -24.18 13.56 53.78
CA LYS A 1170 -24.42 14.86 54.45
C LYS A 1170 -25.90 15.03 54.80
N ASN A 1171 -26.22 15.24 56.08
CA ASN A 1171 -27.59 15.54 56.56
C ASN A 1171 -27.75 17.04 56.82
N PHE A 1172 -28.57 17.72 56.01
CA PHE A 1172 -28.80 19.17 56.13
C PHE A 1172 -30.12 19.53 56.86
N PHE A 1173 -31.08 18.61 56.93
CA PHE A 1173 -32.46 18.90 57.34
C PHE A 1173 -32.70 18.86 58.86
N ARG A 1174 -31.96 19.66 59.64
CA ARG A 1174 -32.33 19.99 61.03
C ARG A 1174 -32.35 21.50 61.27
N ARG A 1175 -33.51 22.13 61.08
CA ARG A 1175 -33.79 23.47 61.64
C ARG A 1175 -33.90 23.35 63.16
N ASN A 1176 -33.03 24.05 63.88
CA ASN A 1176 -33.11 24.14 65.34
C ASN A 1176 -33.75 25.51 65.69
N PRO A 1177 -34.92 25.57 66.36
CA PRO A 1177 -35.58 26.85 66.60
C PRO A 1177 -34.93 27.62 67.76
N GLY A 1178 -34.38 28.80 67.44
CA GLY A 1178 -34.30 29.97 68.33
C GLY A 1178 -33.61 29.85 69.69
N LYS A 1179 -32.35 30.32 69.78
CA LYS A 1179 -31.87 31.10 70.94
C LYS A 1179 -30.74 32.05 70.53
N GLY A 1180 -31.02 33.35 70.57
CA GLY A 1180 -30.05 34.41 70.27
C GLY A 1180 -29.49 35.06 71.55
N LYS A 1181 -28.32 35.71 71.39
CA LYS A 1181 -27.54 36.46 72.41
C LYS A 1181 -26.89 35.57 73.50
N GLY A 1182 -25.61 35.72 73.85
CA GLY A 1182 -24.56 36.56 73.27
C GLY A 1182 -23.24 36.52 74.06
N LYS A 1183 -22.15 36.98 73.42
CA LYS A 1183 -20.84 37.43 73.97
C LYS A 1183 -20.32 36.83 75.30
N GLY A 1184 -19.23 36.05 75.22
CA GLY A 1184 -18.30 35.80 76.32
C GLY A 1184 -16.88 35.51 75.83
N LYS A 1185 -15.92 36.42 76.06
CA LYS A 1185 -14.49 36.25 75.71
C LYS A 1185 -13.73 35.59 76.88
N GLY A 1186 -12.76 34.71 76.62
CA GLY A 1186 -11.59 34.61 77.51
C GLY A 1186 -10.79 33.30 77.65
N LYS A 1187 -9.68 33.20 76.90
CA LYS A 1187 -8.35 32.62 77.28
C LYS A 1187 -8.16 31.12 77.62
N LYS A 1188 -7.25 30.53 76.81
CA LYS A 1188 -6.11 29.63 77.13
C LYS A 1188 -6.35 28.21 77.71
N GLY A 1189 -5.85 27.22 76.96
CA GLY A 1189 -5.41 25.91 77.48
C GLY A 1189 -4.82 25.02 76.39
N LYS A 1190 -3.48 24.90 76.28
CA LYS A 1190 -2.83 23.89 75.40
C LYS A 1190 -2.85 22.54 76.12
N GLY A 1191 -3.32 21.48 75.46
CA GLY A 1191 -3.28 20.09 75.96
C GLY A 1191 -2.86 19.12 74.85
N LYS A 1192 -1.78 18.37 75.07
CA LYS A 1192 -1.09 17.50 74.10
C LYS A 1192 -1.97 16.38 73.52
N GLY A 1193 -1.77 16.06 72.25
CA GLY A 1193 -2.23 14.80 71.65
C GLY A 1193 -1.18 13.68 71.72
N LYS A 1194 -1.67 12.44 71.72
CA LYS A 1194 -1.04 11.19 71.24
C LYS A 1194 -2.15 10.48 70.45
N GLY A 1195 -1.94 9.82 69.32
CA GLY A 1195 -0.70 9.35 68.72
C GLY A 1195 -0.70 7.81 68.69
N MET A 1196 -1.35 7.21 67.70
CA MET A 1196 -1.28 5.77 67.41
C MET A 1196 -0.08 5.46 66.51
N SER A 1197 0.52 4.29 66.72
CA SER A 1197 1.79 3.83 66.17
C SER A 1197 1.72 3.49 64.66
N GLU A 1198 2.88 3.46 64.01
CA GLU A 1198 3.01 3.03 62.61
C GLU A 1198 2.90 1.50 62.45
N GLU A 1199 3.28 0.71 63.47
CA GLU A 1199 3.16 -0.76 63.45
C GLU A 1199 1.69 -1.22 63.36
N ASP A 1200 0.77 -0.54 64.06
CA ASP A 1200 -0.68 -0.81 63.99
C ASP A 1200 -1.25 -0.57 62.58
N LYS A 1201 -0.66 0.35 61.80
CA LYS A 1201 -1.06 0.63 60.40
C LYS A 1201 -0.44 -0.36 59.41
N ALA A 1202 0.73 -0.92 59.74
CA ALA A 1202 1.38 -1.94 58.92
C ALA A 1202 0.61 -3.27 58.99
N GLU A 1203 0.14 -3.68 60.18
CA GLU A 1203 -0.61 -4.93 60.33
C GLU A 1203 -1.98 -4.87 59.63
N GLN A 1204 -2.65 -3.71 59.63
CA GLN A 1204 -3.92 -3.53 58.93
C GLN A 1204 -3.76 -3.64 57.41
N ARG A 1205 -2.68 -3.08 56.83
CA ARG A 1205 -2.35 -3.22 55.39
C ARG A 1205 -1.95 -4.66 55.01
N GLY A 1206 -1.29 -5.38 55.90
CA GLY A 1206 -0.96 -6.81 55.69
C GLY A 1206 -2.20 -7.71 55.57
N ARG A 1207 -3.27 -7.40 56.31
CA ARG A 1207 -4.52 -8.19 56.31
C ARG A 1207 -5.43 -7.93 55.10
N GLU A 1208 -5.30 -6.80 54.42
CA GLU A 1208 -6.02 -6.53 53.15
C GLU A 1208 -5.33 -7.18 51.94
N LEU A 1209 -4.00 -7.15 51.88
CA LEU A 1209 -3.22 -7.80 50.80
C LEU A 1209 -3.34 -9.33 50.79
N ALA A 1210 -3.65 -9.95 51.93
CA ALA A 1210 -3.92 -11.40 52.02
C ALA A 1210 -5.31 -11.81 51.49
N LYS A 1211 -6.22 -10.86 51.22
CA LYS A 1211 -7.57 -11.13 50.66
C LYS A 1211 -7.69 -10.95 49.15
N GLN A 1212 -6.65 -10.45 48.48
CA GLN A 1212 -6.60 -10.33 47.01
C GLN A 1212 -5.75 -11.43 46.33
N LYS A 1213 -5.48 -12.54 47.05
CA LYS A 1213 -4.75 -13.72 46.53
C LYS A 1213 -5.50 -15.05 46.78
N LYS A 1214 -6.83 -15.01 46.76
CA LYS A 1214 -7.72 -16.18 46.74
C LYS A 1214 -8.92 -15.90 45.84
#